data_AF-A0A177EIQ3-F1
#
_entry.id   AF-A0A177EIQ3-F1
#
_cell.length_a   1.000
_cell.length_b   1.000
_cell.length_c   1.000
_cell.angle_alpha   90.00
_cell.angle_beta   90.00
_cell.angle_gamma   90.00
#
_symmetry.space_group_name_H-M   'P 1'
#
loop_
_entity.id
_entity.type
_entity.pdbx_description
1 polymer ?
#
loop_
_entity_poly.entity_id
_entity_poly.type
_entity_poly.pdbx_seq_one_letter_code
_entity_poly.pdbx_strand_id
1 'polypeptide(L)'
;MVHRPIFLGISTGVSYTKQVLNLSITINDGFFVLGIKNYAFPIITSAEDGSSSSSGLSPQMSLPSPGSEEDSEFAEIKGIYIDIKKKIVLNHYSTSKLCNNKMNHVLSPKTAAWLSCQISQEGKDCHIGKNVISIIPQVIEKEMAKDDDADPNEVISFEYFEYDMLNIIGDVLVVALDKWIGEYSKGNAIKIVGAGIATSALTISNFGDRLKELLWKKYDILPCFFSGGGKAIDQQSESLARKCAHLFGQENLPRLSIMENNRVNIDTGNIWFCSLKDYQTELGDKGTVLLEDLIAAHADTNTQKVAFFSSTPQGGGVALMRHALVRFFQMLGTDASWYVCVPSPSVFAITKKKFHNILQGVAPPDVELTDEDKSKVEKWLTMNYEANWRSVIQQCSVVVLDDHQVSGLVPMIKRDNKNVKIIYRSHIQIRSELMKDNTPIKRVWDYLWQSLKDVDYFVSHPIDTAVPEDVPKEKVIFQPAGTDTLDGLNKTLSESMNRYYQNVFNRVCIDNGETLVNFANPYIVQIARFDPSKGIPDLLDAYYRLYAMHMEKQEHEPFIVGLVLCGHGSVDDPESSTIFDRLGVLLNQEKYLPIKHLITKIRLPPSDQLLNVILRNAKVCCQLSVCEGYEVKVTESLLKGVPPIVYSVGGLPLQVKNGVNGYVVEKGNTTQVAEHLYALFYDSALYRQIKQSINPKDFLHITTPFQALFWLKLFKMADTSVPSGKTNLFEEMISKYLV
;
A
#
# COMPACT_ATOMS: atom_id res chain seq x y z
N MET A 1 -20.40 -2.11 22.19
CA MET A 1 -19.16 -1.43 22.60
C MET A 1 -18.95 -0.27 21.65
N VAL A 2 -18.93 0.96 22.15
CA VAL A 2 -18.42 2.10 21.38
C VAL A 2 -16.90 1.94 21.39
N HIS A 3 -16.30 1.56 20.25
CA HIS A 3 -14.85 1.42 20.14
C HIS A 3 -14.24 2.82 20.19
N ARG A 4 -13.93 3.31 21.40
CA ARG A 4 -13.03 4.46 21.52
C ARG A 4 -11.69 4.06 20.91
N PRO A 5 -11.13 4.85 19.98
CA PRO A 5 -9.79 4.59 19.50
C PRO A 5 -8.80 4.63 20.65
N ILE A 6 -7.86 3.70 20.67
CA ILE A 6 -6.71 3.78 21.54
C ILE A 6 -5.46 4.07 20.71
N PHE A 7 -4.72 5.06 21.17
CA PHE A 7 -3.42 5.45 20.63
C PHE A 7 -2.36 5.21 21.70
N LEU A 8 -1.20 4.72 21.26
CA LEU A 8 -0.04 4.57 22.11
C LEU A 8 0.95 5.69 21.89
N GLY A 9 1.71 6.02 22.92
CA GLY A 9 2.96 6.75 22.80
C GLY A 9 4.08 5.91 23.37
N ILE A 10 5.11 5.66 22.59
CA ILE A 10 6.24 4.79 22.92
C ILE A 10 7.50 5.64 22.95
N SER A 11 8.14 5.69 24.11
CA SER A 11 9.43 6.37 24.28
C SER A 11 10.40 5.41 24.96
N THR A 12 11.66 5.49 24.54
CA THR A 12 12.75 4.64 24.99
C THR A 12 13.96 5.49 25.32
N GLY A 13 14.73 5.13 26.33
CA GLY A 13 15.95 5.85 26.68
C GLY A 13 16.85 5.08 27.62
N VAL A 14 18.15 5.40 27.62
CA VAL A 14 19.11 4.78 28.55
C VAL A 14 19.53 5.79 29.60
N SER A 15 19.47 5.37 30.86
CA SER A 15 20.10 6.09 31.97
C SER A 15 21.44 5.42 32.25
N TYR A 16 22.54 6.10 31.92
CA TYR A 16 23.89 5.60 32.20
C TYR A 16 24.20 5.60 33.70
N THR A 17 23.75 6.63 34.43
CA THR A 17 23.94 6.75 35.88
C THR A 17 23.28 5.61 36.64
N LYS A 18 22.09 5.16 36.19
CA LYS A 18 21.35 4.05 36.81
C LYS A 18 21.67 2.70 36.17
N GLN A 19 22.38 2.67 35.03
CA GLN A 19 22.55 1.48 34.19
C GLN A 19 21.21 0.80 33.89
N VAL A 20 20.23 1.56 33.39
CA VAL A 20 18.88 1.04 33.11
C VAL A 20 18.45 1.47 31.71
N LEU A 21 17.93 0.51 30.94
CA LEU A 21 17.13 0.77 29.75
C LEU A 21 15.67 1.01 30.16
N ASN A 22 15.16 2.20 29.88
CA ASN A 22 13.79 2.59 30.18
C ASN A 22 12.91 2.51 28.93
N LEU A 23 11.68 2.03 29.11
CA LEU A 23 10.61 2.04 28.12
C LEU A 23 9.35 2.60 28.77
N SER A 24 8.80 3.66 28.20
CA SER A 24 7.52 4.25 28.61
C SER A 24 6.47 4.06 27.53
N ILE A 25 5.31 3.56 27.93
CA ILE A 25 4.13 3.36 27.08
C ILE A 25 2.97 4.16 27.65
N THR A 26 2.57 5.21 26.96
CA THR A 26 1.36 5.98 27.31
C THR A 26 0.16 5.48 26.50
N ILE A 27 -0.98 5.33 27.16
CA ILE A 27 -2.28 5.00 26.55
C ILE A 27 -3.11 6.29 26.46
N ASN A 28 -3.66 6.58 25.28
CA ASN A 28 -4.50 7.73 25.04
C ASN A 28 -5.78 7.35 24.27
N ASP A 29 -6.94 7.90 24.65
CA ASP A 29 -8.23 7.59 24.01
C ASP A 29 -8.65 8.57 22.90
N GLY A 30 -7.69 9.35 22.40
CA GLY A 30 -7.88 10.46 21.47
C GLY A 30 -7.95 11.82 22.16
N PHE A 31 -8.37 11.85 23.43
CA PHE A 31 -8.54 13.08 24.20
C PHE A 31 -7.74 13.06 25.50
N PHE A 32 -7.88 11.99 26.28
CA PHE A 32 -7.31 11.86 27.61
C PHE A 32 -6.26 10.75 27.66
N VAL A 33 -5.26 10.96 28.51
CA VAL A 33 -4.33 9.90 28.89
C VAL A 33 -5.06 8.98 29.86
N LEU A 34 -5.15 7.69 29.52
CA LEU A 34 -5.79 6.68 30.36
C LEU A 34 -4.82 6.05 31.35
N GLY A 35 -3.52 6.06 31.03
CA GLY A 35 -2.49 5.50 31.89
C GLY A 35 -1.12 5.51 31.22
N ILE A 36 -0.08 5.34 32.03
CA ILE A 36 1.31 5.23 31.60
C ILE A 36 1.90 3.98 32.22
N LYS A 37 2.57 3.16 31.42
CA LYS A 37 3.31 1.98 31.87
C LYS A 37 4.80 2.20 31.63
N ASN A 38 5.57 2.18 32.71
CA ASN A 38 7.02 2.30 32.68
C ASN A 38 7.66 0.93 32.94
N TYR A 39 8.68 0.63 32.15
CA TYR A 39 9.57 -0.50 32.32
C TYR A 39 10.98 0.01 32.51
N ALA A 40 11.70 -0.62 33.44
CA ALA A 40 13.09 -0.35 33.74
C ALA A 40 13.83 -1.70 33.67
N PHE A 41 14.63 -1.89 32.63
CA PHE A 41 15.44 -3.08 32.44
C PHE A 41 16.86 -2.79 32.92
N PRO A 42 17.31 -3.36 34.06
CA PRO A 42 18.68 -3.16 34.52
C PRO A 42 19.67 -3.73 33.49
N ILE A 43 20.69 -2.94 33.17
CA ILE A 43 21.82 -3.29 32.33
C ILE A 43 22.93 -3.77 33.27
N ILE A 44 23.10 -5.08 33.36
CA ILE A 44 24.13 -5.66 34.24
C ILE A 44 25.40 -5.80 33.42
N THR A 45 26.45 -5.08 33.82
CA THR A 45 27.76 -5.11 33.19
C THR A 45 28.70 -5.97 34.03
N SER A 46 29.21 -7.08 33.49
CA SER A 46 30.15 -7.94 34.23
C SER A 46 31.57 -7.36 34.18
N ALA A 47 31.91 -6.51 35.14
CA ALA A 47 33.29 -6.05 35.36
C ALA A 47 33.77 -6.35 36.80
N GLU A 48 34.40 -7.53 36.98
CA GLU A 48 35.28 -7.96 38.12
C GLU A 48 34.55 -8.29 39.44
N ASP A 49 34.80 -9.42 40.12
CA ASP A 49 36.08 -9.99 40.53
C ASP A 49 36.17 -11.53 40.53
N GLY A 50 37.39 -12.02 40.24
CA GLY A 50 37.81 -13.39 40.45
C GLY A 50 38.07 -13.72 41.92
N SER A 51 37.04 -13.69 42.77
CA SER A 51 37.10 -14.28 44.10
C SER A 51 35.85 -15.10 44.40
N SER A 52 36.04 -16.42 44.41
CA SER A 52 35.29 -17.46 45.13
C SER A 52 34.02 -17.02 45.87
N SER A 53 32.85 -17.33 45.30
CA SER A 53 31.87 -18.15 46.02
C SER A 53 30.93 -18.83 45.01
N SER A 54 30.93 -20.14 45.07
CA SER A 54 30.04 -21.03 44.36
C SER A 54 28.62 -20.94 44.92
N SER A 55 27.64 -20.62 44.09
CA SER A 55 26.34 -21.30 44.11
C SER A 55 25.69 -21.12 42.74
N GLY A 56 25.36 -22.26 42.13
CA GLY A 56 25.26 -22.41 40.69
C GLY A 56 24.10 -21.68 40.04
N LEU A 57 24.33 -21.27 38.80
CA LEU A 57 23.32 -21.08 37.78
C LEU A 57 24.05 -21.24 36.44
N SER A 58 24.01 -22.46 35.91
CA SER A 58 24.40 -22.74 34.52
C SER A 58 23.37 -22.07 33.59
N PRO A 59 23.78 -21.31 32.56
CA PRO A 59 22.85 -20.84 31.56
C PRO A 59 22.48 -22.03 30.65
N GLN A 60 21.38 -22.71 30.97
CA GLN A 60 20.66 -23.49 29.98
C GLN A 60 19.63 -22.58 29.32
N MET A 61 20.02 -21.93 28.23
CA MET A 61 19.07 -21.48 27.22
C MET A 61 18.90 -22.61 26.20
N SER A 62 17.97 -23.51 26.45
CA SER A 62 17.35 -24.27 25.37
C SER A 62 16.21 -23.45 24.82
N LEU A 63 16.38 -22.89 23.62
CA LEU A 63 15.27 -22.33 22.83
C LEU A 63 14.31 -23.50 22.50
N PRO A 64 13.01 -23.40 22.83
CA PRO A 64 12.07 -24.41 22.38
C PRO A 64 11.95 -24.32 20.86
N SER A 65 12.00 -25.48 20.20
CA SER A 65 11.66 -25.60 18.79
C SER A 65 10.17 -25.32 18.58
N PRO A 66 9.75 -24.77 17.43
CA PRO A 66 8.36 -24.37 17.23
C PRO A 66 7.51 -25.63 17.00
N GLY A 67 6.75 -26.04 18.01
CA GLY A 67 5.77 -27.11 17.85
C GLY A 67 5.23 -27.69 19.16
N SER A 68 4.28 -27.01 19.78
CA SER A 68 3.09 -27.58 20.45
C SER A 68 2.36 -26.48 21.23
N GLU A 69 1.06 -26.32 20.99
CA GLU A 69 0.15 -25.49 21.79
C GLU A 69 -0.04 -26.12 23.18
N GLU A 70 0.80 -25.80 24.16
CA GLU A 70 0.47 -25.98 25.58
C GLU A 70 1.05 -24.81 26.39
N ASP A 71 0.24 -24.31 27.31
CA ASP A 71 0.50 -23.16 28.19
C ASP A 71 1.82 -23.30 28.95
N SER A 72 2.89 -22.69 28.44
CA SER A 72 4.09 -22.45 29.24
C SER A 72 4.06 -21.03 29.80
N GLU A 73 3.95 -20.91 31.12
CA GLU A 73 4.24 -19.69 31.86
C GLU A 73 5.67 -19.23 31.54
N PHE A 74 5.82 -18.32 30.58
CA PHE A 74 7.11 -17.75 30.24
C PHE A 74 7.54 -16.72 31.29
N ALA A 75 8.71 -16.96 31.87
CA ALA A 75 9.31 -16.17 32.95
C ALA A 75 9.36 -14.66 32.63
N GLU A 76 9.06 -13.85 33.64
CA GLU A 76 9.23 -12.40 33.66
C GLU A 76 10.69 -12.04 33.28
N ILE A 77 10.91 -11.12 32.33
CA ILE A 77 12.25 -10.66 31.95
C ILE A 77 12.80 -9.83 33.12
N LYS A 78 13.61 -10.45 33.99
CA LYS A 78 14.12 -9.84 35.23
C LYS A 78 15.30 -8.87 35.03
N GLY A 79 15.90 -8.80 33.84
CA GLY A 79 17.02 -7.89 33.53
C GLY A 79 17.70 -8.20 32.20
N ILE A 80 18.53 -7.26 31.72
CA ILE A 80 19.38 -7.45 30.54
C ILE A 80 20.80 -7.71 31.04
N TYR A 81 21.30 -8.92 30.83
CA TYR A 81 22.69 -9.27 31.11
C TYR A 81 23.54 -8.91 29.90
N ILE A 82 24.44 -7.93 30.05
CA ILE A 82 25.38 -7.51 29.02
C ILE A 82 26.80 -7.83 29.51
N ASP A 83 27.42 -8.87 28.94
CA ASP A 83 28.81 -9.21 29.28
C ASP A 83 29.80 -8.28 28.59
N ILE A 84 30.15 -7.17 29.25
CA ILE A 84 31.10 -6.17 28.73
C ILE A 84 32.57 -6.65 28.84
N LYS A 85 32.83 -7.75 29.57
CA LYS A 85 34.21 -8.27 29.75
C LYS A 85 34.79 -8.94 28.52
N LYS A 86 33.96 -9.23 27.52
CA LYS A 86 34.46 -9.46 26.16
C LYS A 86 34.60 -8.11 25.46
N LYS A 87 35.84 -7.57 25.47
CA LYS A 87 36.36 -7.06 24.19
C LYS A 87 36.02 -8.14 23.16
N ILE A 88 35.14 -7.88 22.19
CA ILE A 88 34.92 -8.82 21.10
C ILE A 88 36.15 -8.75 20.20
N VAL A 89 37.22 -9.41 20.65
CA VAL A 89 38.13 -10.09 19.77
C VAL A 89 37.41 -11.38 19.41
N LEU A 90 36.81 -11.44 18.22
CA LEU A 90 36.58 -12.71 17.55
C LEU A 90 37.95 -13.30 17.20
N ASN A 91 38.61 -13.89 18.19
CA ASN A 91 39.65 -14.86 17.92
C ASN A 91 38.92 -16.12 17.47
N HIS A 92 38.94 -16.28 16.15
CA HIS A 92 38.79 -17.52 15.42
C HIS A 92 38.62 -18.76 16.30
N TYR A 93 37.48 -19.41 16.09
CA TYR A 93 37.56 -20.81 15.68
C TYR A 93 38.65 -20.91 14.60
N SER A 94 39.85 -21.28 15.02
CA SER A 94 40.88 -21.76 14.14
C SER A 94 40.82 -23.27 14.26
N THR A 95 40.44 -23.91 13.19
CA THR A 95 41.45 -24.80 12.61
C THR A 95 42.02 -23.97 11.45
N SER A 96 43.25 -23.48 11.40
CA SER A 96 44.46 -23.68 12.19
C SER A 96 45.45 -22.54 11.84
N LYS A 97 46.34 -22.20 12.78
CA LYS A 97 47.73 -21.70 12.62
C LYS A 97 48.04 -20.20 12.38
N LEU A 98 48.80 -19.68 13.37
CA LEU A 98 50.02 -18.83 13.30
C LEU A 98 49.91 -17.46 12.58
N CYS A 99 50.55 -16.37 12.98
CA CYS A 99 51.34 -15.91 14.13
C CYS A 99 51.72 -14.46 13.78
N ASN A 100 51.73 -13.57 14.77
CA ASN A 100 52.67 -12.44 14.95
C ASN A 100 53.07 -11.56 13.74
N ASN A 101 52.72 -10.26 13.77
CA ASN A 101 53.57 -9.16 14.27
C ASN A 101 53.28 -7.77 13.66
N LYS A 102 53.31 -6.77 14.56
CA LYS A 102 53.78 -5.38 14.43
C LYS A 102 52.94 -4.31 13.68
N MET A 103 52.49 -3.33 14.48
CA MET A 103 52.61 -1.87 14.31
C MET A 103 52.87 -1.31 12.90
N ASN A 104 51.98 -0.43 12.40
CA ASN A 104 52.23 1.01 12.21
C ASN A 104 51.11 1.69 11.39
N HIS A 105 51.03 3.01 11.57
CA HIS A 105 50.16 3.98 10.89
C HIS A 105 50.03 3.83 9.36
N VAL A 106 49.00 4.52 8.83
CA VAL A 106 48.79 5.07 7.48
C VAL A 106 47.72 4.37 6.64
N LEU A 107 46.78 5.20 6.16
CA LEU A 107 45.70 4.94 5.20
C LEU A 107 46.12 4.07 4.00
N SER A 108 45.33 3.06 3.63
CA SER A 108 45.09 2.70 2.22
C SER A 108 43.84 1.79 2.04
N PRO A 109 43.22 1.74 0.84
CA PRO A 109 41.88 1.22 0.60
C PRO A 109 41.87 -0.19 -0.03
N LYS A 110 41.16 -1.17 0.55
CA LYS A 110 40.65 -2.35 -0.16
C LYS A 110 39.35 -2.89 0.46
N THR A 111 38.24 -2.61 -0.23
CA THR A 111 37.02 -3.42 -0.19
C THR A 111 36.89 -4.05 -1.59
N ALA A 112 36.70 -5.37 -1.69
CA ALA A 112 35.85 -6.03 -2.70
C ALA A 112 36.09 -7.56 -2.69
N ALA A 113 35.06 -8.32 -2.28
CA ALA A 113 34.67 -9.61 -2.86
C ALA A 113 33.43 -10.15 -2.11
N TRP A 114 32.24 -9.95 -2.67
CA TRP A 114 31.12 -10.88 -2.45
C TRP A 114 30.80 -11.53 -3.80
N LEU A 115 30.83 -12.87 -3.77
CA LEU A 115 30.31 -13.87 -4.72
C LEU A 115 30.95 -13.97 -6.12
N SER A 116 31.94 -14.88 -6.24
CA SER A 116 32.04 -15.76 -7.42
C SER A 116 32.66 -17.10 -7.02
N CYS A 117 31.93 -18.18 -7.29
CA CYS A 117 32.52 -19.51 -7.40
C CYS A 117 32.98 -19.67 -8.85
N GLN A 118 34.29 -19.55 -9.10
CA GLN A 118 35.13 -20.49 -9.88
C GLN A 118 36.41 -19.80 -10.42
N ILE A 119 37.54 -20.39 -10.02
CA ILE A 119 38.81 -20.61 -10.76
C ILE A 119 39.39 -19.46 -11.60
N SER A 120 40.47 -18.88 -11.06
CA SER A 120 41.71 -18.30 -11.66
C SER A 120 41.70 -17.72 -13.09
N GLN A 121 42.13 -16.47 -13.26
CA GLN A 121 43.50 -16.07 -13.68
C GLN A 121 43.62 -14.54 -13.86
N GLU A 122 44.87 -14.10 -13.93
CA GLU A 122 45.45 -12.76 -13.81
C GLU A 122 44.96 -11.66 -14.77
N GLY A 123 45.02 -10.40 -14.30
CA GLY A 123 45.64 -9.32 -15.08
C GLY A 123 44.81 -8.07 -15.42
N LYS A 124 45.27 -6.94 -14.88
CA LYS A 124 45.27 -5.55 -15.41
C LYS A 124 44.04 -4.63 -15.24
N ASP A 125 44.32 -3.53 -14.52
CA ASP A 125 43.86 -2.13 -14.62
C ASP A 125 42.48 -1.79 -15.19
N CYS A 126 41.61 -1.18 -14.37
CA CYS A 126 40.80 -0.02 -14.79
C CYS A 126 40.16 0.74 -13.60
N HIS A 127 40.19 2.07 -13.65
CA HIS A 127 39.60 3.04 -12.71
C HIS A 127 38.09 3.21 -12.89
N ILE A 128 37.25 3.10 -11.84
CA ILE A 128 35.90 3.72 -11.74
C ILE A 128 35.56 4.03 -10.26
N GLY A 129 34.94 5.20 -10.02
CA GLY A 129 34.72 5.83 -8.70
C GLY A 129 33.67 5.19 -7.80
N LYS A 130 33.82 5.45 -6.50
CA LYS A 130 32.94 5.01 -5.41
C LYS A 130 31.75 5.96 -5.24
N ASN A 131 30.54 5.42 -5.19
CA ASN A 131 29.38 6.02 -4.51
C ASN A 131 28.48 4.87 -4.01
N VAL A 132 28.45 4.66 -2.69
CA VAL A 132 27.41 3.84 -2.03
C VAL A 132 26.54 4.81 -1.24
N ILE A 133 25.29 4.90 -1.65
CA ILE A 133 24.26 5.79 -1.12
C ILE A 133 23.70 5.12 0.15
N SER A 134 24.01 5.65 1.33
CA SER A 134 23.18 5.41 2.52
C SER A 134 22.03 6.42 2.50
N ILE A 135 20.82 5.96 2.22
CA ILE A 135 19.62 6.80 2.33
C ILE A 135 19.28 6.91 3.82
N ILE A 136 19.95 7.85 4.49
CA ILE A 136 19.53 8.39 5.79
C ILE A 136 18.69 9.63 5.44
N PRO A 137 17.48 9.81 6.00
CA PRO A 137 16.76 11.08 5.85
C PRO A 137 17.64 12.22 6.38
N GLN A 138 18.09 13.11 5.49
CA GLN A 138 18.87 14.29 5.82
C GLN A 138 18.02 15.26 6.65
N VAL A 139 18.19 15.27 7.99
CA VAL A 139 18.04 16.46 8.83
C VAL A 139 18.96 16.32 10.06
N ILE A 140 19.54 17.45 10.47
CA ILE A 140 20.34 17.75 11.68
C ILE A 140 21.88 17.71 11.46
N GLU A 141 22.38 18.78 10.83
CA GLU A 141 23.71 19.32 11.14
C GLU A 141 23.54 20.59 11.99
N LYS A 142 24.42 20.75 13.00
CA LYS A 142 24.50 21.75 14.09
C LYS A 142 23.60 21.43 15.31
N GLU A 143 24.08 21.43 16.56
CA GLU A 143 25.13 22.24 17.20
C GLU A 143 25.93 21.41 18.22
N MET A 144 27.26 21.56 18.25
CA MET A 144 28.09 21.20 19.42
C MET A 144 28.24 22.44 20.29
N ALA A 145 27.45 22.56 21.34
CA ALA A 145 27.83 23.31 22.53
C ALA A 145 28.23 22.29 23.60
N LYS A 146 29.42 22.46 24.18
CA LYS A 146 29.80 21.74 25.39
C LYS A 146 28.90 22.24 26.51
N ASP A 147 27.98 21.42 26.97
CA ASP A 147 27.17 21.69 28.16
C ASP A 147 27.86 20.99 29.34
N ASP A 148 28.50 21.78 30.21
CA ASP A 148 29.10 21.32 31.47
C ASP A 148 28.07 21.30 32.62
N ASP A 149 26.77 21.37 32.31
CA ASP A 149 25.64 21.44 33.26
C ASP A 149 24.58 20.33 33.04
N ALA A 150 25.02 19.13 32.65
CA ALA A 150 24.15 17.96 32.47
C ALA A 150 23.45 17.54 33.78
N ASP A 151 22.11 17.55 33.79
CA ASP A 151 21.27 17.03 34.89
C ASP A 151 21.62 15.56 35.17
N PRO A 152 21.86 15.13 36.42
CA PRO A 152 22.15 13.74 36.77
C PRO A 152 21.07 12.71 36.39
N ASN A 153 19.88 13.15 35.93
CA ASN A 153 18.85 12.32 35.31
C ASN A 153 18.89 12.28 33.76
N GLU A 154 19.96 12.78 33.12
CA GLU A 154 20.04 12.83 31.66
C GLU A 154 19.85 11.45 31.00
N VAL A 155 18.82 11.38 30.17
CA VAL A 155 18.55 10.26 29.28
C VAL A 155 19.40 10.48 28.03
N ILE A 156 20.38 9.62 27.81
CA ILE A 156 21.32 9.76 26.70
C ILE A 156 20.75 9.03 25.46
N SER A 157 20.98 9.61 24.27
CA SER A 157 20.61 9.00 22.98
C SER A 157 21.31 7.64 22.79
N PHE A 158 20.70 6.74 22.04
CA PHE A 158 21.27 5.42 21.73
C PHE A 158 22.48 5.48 20.78
N GLU A 159 22.78 6.65 20.21
CA GLU A 159 23.89 6.87 19.28
C GLU A 159 25.29 6.57 19.86
N TYR A 160 25.42 6.46 21.18
CA TYR A 160 26.69 6.21 21.87
C TYR A 160 27.00 4.71 22.10
N PHE A 161 26.15 3.79 21.63
CA PHE A 161 26.31 2.34 21.82
C PHE A 161 26.90 1.65 20.58
N GLU A 162 27.65 0.56 20.81
CA GLU A 162 28.09 -0.33 19.73
C GLU A 162 26.89 -1.02 19.04
N TYR A 163 27.04 -1.32 17.74
CA TYR A 163 25.98 -1.87 16.90
C TYR A 163 25.37 -3.18 17.45
N ASP A 164 26.19 -4.10 17.94
CA ASP A 164 25.71 -5.38 18.49
C ASP A 164 24.88 -5.16 19.77
N MET A 165 25.25 -4.19 20.60
CA MET A 165 24.44 -3.82 21.77
C MET A 165 23.10 -3.20 21.37
N LEU A 166 23.08 -2.35 20.33
CA LEU A 166 21.84 -1.78 19.82
C LEU A 166 20.87 -2.83 19.29
N ASN A 167 21.37 -3.92 18.69
CA ASN A 167 20.53 -5.04 18.28
C ASN A 167 19.86 -5.74 19.47
N ILE A 168 20.63 -6.07 20.51
CA ILE A 168 20.11 -6.73 21.72
C ILE A 168 19.09 -5.83 22.43
N ILE A 169 19.38 -4.53 22.54
CA ILE A 169 18.44 -3.55 23.10
C ILE A 169 17.13 -3.54 22.28
N GLY A 170 17.24 -3.49 20.95
CA GLY A 170 16.09 -3.57 20.05
C GLY A 170 15.28 -4.86 20.25
N ASP A 171 15.94 -6.01 20.44
CA ASP A 171 15.28 -7.30 20.72
C ASP A 171 14.42 -7.23 21.98
N VAL A 172 15.01 -6.76 23.09
CA VAL A 172 14.32 -6.70 24.37
C VAL A 172 13.13 -5.76 24.31
N LEU A 173 13.28 -4.60 23.67
CA LEU A 173 12.20 -3.62 23.50
C LEU A 173 11.05 -4.18 22.66
N VAL A 174 11.33 -4.86 21.55
CA VAL A 174 10.31 -5.49 20.70
C VAL A 174 9.55 -6.57 21.46
N VAL A 175 10.24 -7.44 22.20
CA VAL A 175 9.61 -8.51 22.99
C VAL A 175 8.73 -7.93 24.10
N ALA A 176 9.22 -6.91 24.81
CA ALA A 176 8.46 -6.24 25.85
C ALA A 176 7.19 -5.57 25.31
N LEU A 177 7.31 -4.87 24.17
CA LEU A 177 6.17 -4.24 23.50
C LEU A 177 5.17 -5.27 22.98
N ASP A 178 5.64 -6.35 22.36
CA ASP A 178 4.79 -7.42 21.85
C ASP A 178 3.94 -8.04 22.97
N LYS A 179 4.60 -8.42 24.08
CA LYS A 179 3.92 -8.97 25.25
C LYS A 179 2.87 -8.00 25.78
N TRP A 180 3.26 -6.74 26.01
CA TRP A 180 2.37 -5.75 26.59
C TRP A 180 1.18 -5.42 25.69
N ILE A 181 1.40 -5.20 24.39
CA ILE A 181 0.33 -4.92 23.42
C ILE A 181 -0.64 -6.10 23.37
N GLY A 182 -0.13 -7.33 23.29
CA GLY A 182 -0.93 -8.55 23.27
C GLY A 182 -1.80 -8.71 24.51
N GLU A 183 -1.23 -8.56 25.70
CA GLU A 183 -1.95 -8.63 26.98
C GLU A 183 -2.99 -7.51 27.12
N TYR A 184 -2.61 -6.27 26.78
CA TYR A 184 -3.50 -5.12 26.91
C TYR A 184 -4.69 -5.20 25.94
N SER A 185 -4.45 -5.52 24.66
CA SER A 185 -5.52 -5.64 23.67
C SER A 185 -6.48 -6.79 24.01
N LYS A 186 -5.97 -7.94 24.43
CA LYS A 186 -6.81 -9.10 24.81
C LYS A 186 -7.60 -8.82 26.09
N GLY A 187 -6.92 -8.37 27.15
CA GLY A 187 -7.52 -8.15 28.46
C GLY A 187 -8.61 -7.07 28.46
N ASN A 188 -8.54 -6.10 27.54
CA ASN A 188 -9.51 -5.02 27.45
C ASN A 188 -10.49 -5.16 26.27
N ALA A 189 -10.31 -6.13 25.38
CA ALA A 189 -11.07 -6.28 24.13
C ALA A 189 -11.04 -4.99 23.24
N ILE A 190 -9.87 -4.35 23.15
CA ILE A 190 -9.70 -3.09 22.40
C ILE A 190 -8.71 -3.26 21.24
N LYS A 191 -9.05 -2.62 20.11
CA LYS A 191 -8.14 -2.39 18.99
C LYS A 191 -7.38 -1.09 19.20
N ILE A 192 -6.05 -1.20 19.27
CA ILE A 192 -5.15 -0.05 19.20
C ILE A 192 -5.04 0.36 17.72
N VAL A 193 -5.14 1.66 17.44
CA VAL A 193 -5.22 2.22 16.08
C VAL A 193 -3.86 2.69 15.59
N GLY A 194 -3.15 3.45 16.43
CA GLY A 194 -1.84 4.01 16.08
C GLY A 194 -0.89 4.06 17.27
N ALA A 195 0.40 4.14 16.99
CA ALA A 195 1.45 4.27 18.00
C ALA A 195 2.42 5.39 17.61
N GLY A 196 2.46 6.46 18.42
CA GLY A 196 3.44 7.53 18.31
C GLY A 196 4.79 7.10 18.85
N ILE A 197 5.84 7.25 18.05
CA ILE A 197 7.19 6.78 18.34
C ILE A 197 8.16 7.93 18.08
N ALA A 198 9.16 8.10 18.94
CA ALA A 198 10.23 9.07 18.69
C ALA A 198 11.09 8.63 17.49
N THR A 199 11.46 9.57 16.61
CA THR A 199 12.36 9.28 15.47
C THR A 199 13.73 8.76 15.91
N SER A 200 14.15 9.03 17.16
CA SER A 200 15.36 8.42 17.74
C SER A 200 15.28 6.88 17.81
N ALA A 201 14.09 6.28 17.78
CA ALA A 201 13.96 4.82 17.66
C ALA A 201 14.53 4.28 16.34
N LEU A 202 14.64 5.12 15.30
CA LEU A 202 15.24 4.76 14.01
C LEU A 202 16.77 4.67 14.08
N THR A 203 17.43 5.23 15.11
CA THR A 203 18.89 5.11 15.28
C THR A 203 19.28 3.79 15.96
N ILE A 204 18.33 3.11 16.61
CA ILE A 204 18.54 1.82 17.27
C ILE A 204 18.51 0.70 16.22
N SER A 205 19.61 0.48 15.49
CA SER A 205 19.78 -0.62 14.51
C SER A 205 18.47 -1.06 13.81
N ASN A 206 18.12 -2.36 13.83
CA ASN A 206 16.93 -2.94 13.22
C ASN A 206 15.63 -2.70 14.03
N PHE A 207 15.66 -1.92 15.12
CA PHE A 207 14.49 -1.73 15.99
C PHE A 207 13.34 -1.05 15.24
N GLY A 208 13.64 0.00 14.46
CA GLY A 208 12.63 0.71 13.67
C GLY A 208 11.87 -0.22 12.72
N ASP A 209 12.58 -1.07 11.97
CA ASP A 209 11.93 -2.00 11.03
C ASP A 209 11.15 -3.11 11.75
N ARG A 210 11.68 -3.62 12.87
CA ARG A 210 10.99 -4.62 13.68
C ARG A 210 9.76 -4.06 14.38
N LEU A 211 9.79 -2.78 14.76
CA LEU A 211 8.61 -2.08 15.27
C LEU A 211 7.53 -1.97 14.20
N LYS A 212 7.89 -1.66 12.95
CA LYS A 212 6.93 -1.62 11.85
C LYS A 212 6.31 -2.99 11.63
N GLU A 213 7.12 -4.04 11.59
CA GLU A 213 6.62 -5.43 11.49
C GLU A 213 5.70 -5.80 12.66
N LEU A 214 6.11 -5.52 13.89
CA LEU A 214 5.31 -5.79 15.09
C LEU A 214 3.98 -5.04 15.06
N LEU A 215 4.04 -3.71 14.90
CA LEU A 215 2.87 -2.86 15.00
C LEU A 215 1.95 -3.08 13.81
N TRP A 216 2.47 -2.98 12.59
CA TRP A 216 1.66 -3.09 11.39
C TRP A 216 1.31 -4.54 11.06
N LYS A 217 2.29 -5.41 10.79
CA LYS A 217 1.99 -6.78 10.30
C LYS A 217 1.30 -7.62 11.36
N LYS A 218 1.76 -7.60 12.62
CA LYS A 218 1.20 -8.44 13.70
C LYS A 218 -0.03 -7.86 14.39
N TYR A 219 -0.08 -6.54 14.62
CA TYR A 219 -1.16 -5.90 15.40
C TYR A 219 -2.04 -4.92 14.61
N ASP A 220 -1.73 -4.63 13.35
CA ASP A 220 -2.47 -3.67 12.52
C ASP A 220 -2.59 -2.28 13.17
N ILE A 221 -1.54 -1.88 13.89
CA ILE A 221 -1.35 -0.58 14.51
C ILE A 221 -0.47 0.23 13.56
N LEU A 222 -0.89 1.45 13.20
CA LEU A 222 -0.08 2.32 12.35
C LEU A 222 1.05 2.96 13.17
N PRO A 223 2.34 2.72 12.83
CA PRO A 223 3.46 3.39 13.48
C PRO A 223 3.58 4.83 12.97
N CYS A 224 3.59 5.79 13.90
CA CYS A 224 3.67 7.22 13.64
C CYS A 224 4.96 7.78 14.24
N PHE A 225 5.92 8.20 13.42
CA PHE A 225 7.21 8.70 13.86
C PHE A 225 7.19 10.22 13.97
N PHE A 226 7.65 10.75 15.11
CA PHE A 226 7.74 12.19 15.37
C PHE A 226 9.11 12.56 15.91
N SER A 227 9.59 13.77 15.61
CA SER A 227 10.77 14.30 16.27
C SER A 227 10.57 14.32 17.80
N GLY A 228 11.46 13.62 18.49
CA GLY A 228 11.58 13.64 19.95
C GLY A 228 12.33 14.90 20.39
N GLY A 229 11.96 15.45 21.56
CA GLY A 229 12.72 16.49 22.24
C GLY A 229 13.17 16.02 23.63
N GLY A 230 14.16 16.69 24.22
CA GLY A 230 14.83 16.41 25.51
C GLY A 230 13.96 16.51 26.77
N LYS A 231 12.76 15.92 26.71
CA LYS A 231 11.85 15.73 27.85
C LYS A 231 12.15 14.39 28.51
N ALA A 232 11.72 14.25 29.76
CA ALA A 232 11.68 12.94 30.43
C ALA A 232 10.85 11.93 29.60
N ILE A 233 11.22 10.65 29.70
CA ILE A 233 10.70 9.56 28.83
C ILE A 233 9.17 9.41 28.90
N ASP A 234 8.59 9.62 30.08
CA ASP A 234 7.16 9.57 30.34
C ASP A 234 6.42 10.74 29.65
N GLN A 235 6.89 11.97 29.85
CA GLN A 235 6.37 13.16 29.20
C GLN A 235 6.52 13.10 27.67
N GLN A 236 7.63 12.52 27.19
CA GLN A 236 7.83 12.29 25.77
C GLN A 236 6.80 11.29 25.24
N SER A 237 6.61 10.15 25.90
CA SER A 237 5.61 9.16 25.51
C SER A 237 4.19 9.74 25.51
N GLU A 238 3.82 10.58 26.47
CA GLU A 238 2.52 11.26 26.49
C GLU A 238 2.36 12.22 25.30
N SER A 239 3.39 13.02 25.01
CA SER A 239 3.39 13.89 23.85
C SER A 239 3.25 13.12 22.54
N LEU A 240 3.90 11.96 22.42
CA LEU A 240 3.84 11.12 21.23
C LEU A 240 2.45 10.49 21.05
N ALA A 241 1.82 10.03 22.14
CA ALA A 241 0.46 9.49 22.10
C ALA A 241 -0.54 10.54 21.60
N ARG A 242 -0.43 11.78 22.11
CA ARG A 242 -1.29 12.89 21.67
C ARG A 242 -1.03 13.28 20.22
N LYS A 243 0.23 13.41 19.79
CA LYS A 243 0.59 13.70 18.40
C LYS A 243 0.06 12.62 17.45
N CYS A 244 0.18 11.35 17.84
CA CYS A 244 -0.38 10.21 17.11
C CYS A 244 -1.89 10.34 16.96
N ALA A 245 -2.63 10.54 18.05
CA ALA A 245 -4.09 10.72 18.02
C ALA A 245 -4.55 11.83 17.06
N HIS A 246 -3.80 12.93 16.94
CA HIS A 246 -4.13 14.04 16.03
C HIS A 246 -4.06 13.67 14.54
N LEU A 247 -3.33 12.61 14.18
CA LEU A 247 -3.26 12.13 12.80
C LEU A 247 -4.53 11.42 12.36
N PHE A 248 -5.42 11.05 13.28
CA PHE A 248 -6.61 10.26 12.99
C PHE A 248 -7.88 11.10 13.06
N GLY A 249 -8.81 10.80 12.16
CA GLY A 249 -10.08 11.50 11.97
C GLY A 249 -11.27 10.68 12.46
N GLN A 250 -12.39 10.84 11.75
CA GLN A 250 -13.57 10.00 11.96
C GLN A 250 -13.26 8.54 11.63
N GLU A 251 -13.97 7.63 12.31
CA GLU A 251 -13.86 6.18 12.10
C GLU A 251 -12.45 5.60 12.26
N ASN A 252 -11.57 6.33 12.97
CA ASN A 252 -10.20 5.92 13.27
C ASN A 252 -9.32 5.76 12.02
N LEU A 253 -9.65 6.48 10.95
CA LEU A 253 -8.85 6.53 9.72
C LEU A 253 -7.81 7.67 9.77
N PRO A 254 -6.61 7.49 9.20
CA PRO A 254 -5.66 8.59 9.02
C PRO A 254 -6.32 9.75 8.26
N ARG A 255 -6.12 10.97 8.75
CA ARG A 255 -6.63 12.17 8.09
C ARG A 255 -5.91 12.37 6.78
N LEU A 256 -6.68 12.60 5.72
CA LEU A 256 -6.10 13.09 4.49
C LEU A 256 -5.49 14.47 4.74
N SER A 257 -4.22 14.64 4.37
CA SER A 257 -3.48 15.90 4.56
C SER A 257 -3.05 16.45 3.19
N ILE A 258 -3.44 17.68 2.91
CA ILE A 258 -3.06 18.44 1.71
C ILE A 258 -2.20 19.61 2.16
N MET A 259 -1.00 19.72 1.58
CA MET A 259 -0.03 20.80 1.85
C MET A 259 -0.20 21.95 0.84
N GLU A 260 0.70 22.92 0.93
CA GLU A 260 0.86 23.98 -0.05
C GLU A 260 0.88 23.44 -1.49
N ASN A 261 0.38 24.25 -2.43
CA ASN A 261 0.26 23.91 -3.85
C ASN A 261 -0.65 22.70 -4.13
N ASN A 262 -1.53 22.36 -3.18
CA ASN A 262 -2.34 21.14 -3.20
C ASN A 262 -1.53 19.84 -3.35
N ARG A 263 -0.33 19.81 -2.76
CA ARG A 263 0.48 18.58 -2.70
C ARG A 263 -0.13 17.62 -1.69
N VAL A 264 -0.35 16.36 -2.08
CA VAL A 264 -0.82 15.32 -1.16
C VAL A 264 0.30 14.96 -0.19
N ASN A 265 0.01 15.06 1.11
CA ASN A 265 0.91 14.60 2.17
C ASN A 265 0.67 13.12 2.44
N ILE A 266 1.36 12.29 1.67
CA ILE A 266 1.31 10.83 1.79
C ILE A 266 1.51 10.43 3.24
N ASP A 267 0.62 9.58 3.75
CA ASP A 267 0.70 9.03 5.10
C ASP A 267 0.82 10.10 6.21
N THR A 268 0.27 11.30 5.96
CA THR A 268 0.37 12.48 6.85
C THR A 268 1.80 12.94 7.13
N GLY A 269 2.79 12.44 6.37
CA GLY A 269 4.22 12.68 6.54
C GLY A 269 4.86 11.98 7.75
N ASN A 270 4.05 11.36 8.62
CA ASN A 270 4.51 10.80 9.89
C ASN A 270 4.24 9.29 10.02
N ILE A 271 3.43 8.67 9.16
CA ILE A 271 3.12 7.24 9.23
C ILE A 271 4.05 6.45 8.30
N TRP A 272 4.80 5.50 8.85
CA TRP A 272 5.81 4.73 8.10
C TRP A 272 5.70 3.25 8.46
N PHE A 273 4.82 2.50 7.79
CA PHE A 273 4.42 1.15 8.22
C PHE A 273 5.18 -0.01 7.55
N CYS A 274 6.03 0.27 6.56
CA CYS A 274 6.84 -0.73 5.87
C CYS A 274 8.23 -0.18 5.52
N SER A 275 9.11 -1.07 5.08
CA SER A 275 10.48 -0.79 4.62
C SER A 275 10.75 -1.49 3.28
N LEU A 276 11.84 -1.14 2.59
CA LEU A 276 12.27 -1.85 1.37
C LEU A 276 12.59 -3.33 1.65
N LYS A 277 13.10 -3.63 2.85
CA LYS A 277 13.35 -4.99 3.32
C LYS A 277 12.06 -5.80 3.47
N ASP A 278 10.95 -5.16 3.87
CA ASP A 278 9.65 -5.82 3.93
C ASP A 278 9.18 -6.26 2.54
N TYR A 279 9.35 -5.42 1.51
CA TYR A 279 9.04 -5.80 0.14
C TYR A 279 9.96 -6.91 -0.37
N GLN A 280 11.26 -6.84 -0.04
CA GLN A 280 12.19 -7.91 -0.40
C GLN A 280 11.75 -9.26 0.17
N THR A 281 11.34 -9.26 1.45
CA THR A 281 10.89 -10.46 2.15
C THR A 281 9.59 -10.99 1.57
N GLU A 282 8.62 -10.11 1.28
CA GLU A 282 7.31 -10.47 0.71
C GLU A 282 7.45 -11.06 -0.71
N LEU A 283 8.33 -10.50 -1.53
CA LEU A 283 8.50 -10.89 -2.93
C LEU A 283 9.51 -12.03 -3.12
N GLY A 284 10.31 -12.37 -2.10
CA GLY A 284 11.32 -13.43 -2.14
C GLY A 284 12.44 -13.18 -3.16
N ASP A 285 12.99 -14.26 -3.75
CA ASP A 285 14.16 -14.18 -4.64
C ASP A 285 13.95 -13.27 -5.85
N LYS A 286 12.77 -13.37 -6.50
CA LYS A 286 12.40 -12.49 -7.63
C LYS A 286 12.33 -11.02 -7.20
N GLY A 287 11.90 -10.77 -5.96
CA GLY A 287 11.91 -9.45 -5.35
C GLY A 287 13.30 -8.86 -5.15
N THR A 288 14.28 -9.70 -4.82
CA THR A 288 15.67 -9.25 -4.61
C THR A 288 16.26 -8.70 -5.90
N VAL A 289 16.17 -9.45 -7.01
CA VAL A 289 16.65 -8.98 -8.32
C VAL A 289 15.92 -7.71 -8.76
N LEU A 290 14.59 -7.67 -8.57
CA LEU A 290 13.79 -6.49 -8.89
C LEU A 290 14.23 -5.26 -8.10
N LEU A 291 14.53 -5.41 -6.80
CA LEU A 291 14.99 -4.33 -5.93
C LEU A 291 16.40 -3.84 -6.31
N GLU A 292 17.30 -4.73 -6.71
CA GLU A 292 18.64 -4.35 -7.20
C GLU A 292 18.55 -3.48 -8.47
N ASP A 293 17.76 -3.92 -9.45
CA ASP A 293 17.51 -3.15 -10.68
C ASP A 293 16.81 -1.82 -10.40
N LEU A 294 15.95 -1.78 -9.39
CA LEU A 294 15.25 -0.60 -8.95
C LEU A 294 16.18 0.41 -8.27
N ILE A 295 17.12 -0.04 -7.45
CA ILE A 295 18.16 0.82 -6.88
C ILE A 295 19.05 1.40 -7.99
N ALA A 296 19.42 0.59 -8.99
CA ALA A 296 20.18 1.06 -10.15
C ALA A 296 19.39 2.09 -10.97
N ALA A 297 18.11 1.83 -11.26
CA ALA A 297 17.26 2.76 -11.97
C ALA A 297 17.04 4.07 -11.20
N HIS A 298 16.89 3.99 -9.87
CA HIS A 298 16.82 5.18 -9.02
C HIS A 298 18.10 6.03 -9.14
N ALA A 299 19.27 5.40 -9.04
CA ALA A 299 20.56 6.10 -9.16
C ALA A 299 20.70 6.84 -10.51
N ASP A 300 20.19 6.26 -11.61
CA ASP A 300 20.19 6.88 -12.94
C ASP A 300 19.23 8.08 -13.06
N THR A 301 18.24 8.19 -12.17
CA THR A 301 17.17 9.21 -12.21
C THR A 301 17.20 10.15 -11.01
N ASN A 302 18.21 10.06 -10.15
CA ASN A 302 18.24 10.77 -8.86
C ASN A 302 18.30 12.30 -8.99
N THR A 303 18.66 12.84 -10.16
CA THR A 303 18.63 14.27 -10.46
C THR A 303 17.29 14.75 -11.01
N GLN A 304 16.35 13.84 -11.29
CA GLN A 304 15.06 14.17 -11.87
C GLN A 304 14.05 14.54 -10.80
N LYS A 305 13.45 15.72 -10.97
CA LYS A 305 12.27 16.14 -10.20
C LYS A 305 11.00 15.78 -10.97
N VAL A 306 10.14 14.99 -10.36
CA VAL A 306 8.92 14.44 -10.96
C VAL A 306 7.67 14.91 -10.22
N ALA A 307 6.64 15.29 -10.97
CA ALA A 307 5.34 15.66 -10.40
C ALA A 307 4.20 14.89 -11.07
N PHE A 308 3.37 14.22 -10.26
CA PHE A 308 2.11 13.61 -10.65
C PHE A 308 0.95 14.57 -10.39
N PHE A 309 0.00 14.68 -11.31
CA PHE A 309 -1.21 15.49 -11.16
C PHE A 309 -2.46 14.65 -11.42
N SER A 310 -3.43 14.69 -10.50
CA SER A 310 -4.72 14.02 -10.64
C SER A 310 -5.89 14.86 -10.10
N SER A 311 -7.12 14.34 -10.21
CA SER A 311 -8.35 15.03 -9.79
C SER A 311 -8.59 15.00 -8.28
N THR A 312 -8.32 13.86 -7.62
CA THR A 312 -8.68 13.62 -6.22
C THR A 312 -7.60 12.84 -5.47
N PRO A 313 -7.34 13.17 -4.19
CA PRO A 313 -6.38 12.49 -3.33
C PRO A 313 -6.95 11.26 -2.59
N GLN A 314 -8.26 11.06 -2.65
CA GLN A 314 -8.97 9.96 -2.00
C GLN A 314 -10.23 9.66 -2.83
N GLY A 315 -10.51 8.38 -3.10
CA GLY A 315 -11.51 8.05 -4.12
C GLY A 315 -10.93 7.26 -5.27
N GLY A 316 -11.52 6.11 -5.59
CA GLY A 316 -11.18 5.35 -6.80
C GLY A 316 -9.78 4.70 -6.83
N GLY A 317 -9.49 4.02 -7.94
CA GLY A 317 -8.25 3.23 -8.12
C GLY A 317 -6.98 4.08 -8.27
N VAL A 318 -7.08 5.28 -8.88
CA VAL A 318 -5.92 6.16 -9.11
C VAL A 318 -5.31 6.64 -7.80
N ALA A 319 -6.15 7.10 -6.86
CA ALA A 319 -5.66 7.57 -5.56
C ALA A 319 -4.96 6.46 -4.78
N LEU A 320 -5.54 5.25 -4.74
CA LEU A 320 -4.93 4.09 -4.07
C LEU A 320 -3.55 3.76 -4.64
N MET A 321 -3.43 3.72 -5.96
CA MET A 321 -2.16 3.45 -6.64
C MET A 321 -1.12 4.56 -6.39
N ARG A 322 -1.54 5.83 -6.34
CA ARG A 322 -0.63 6.97 -6.10
C ARG A 322 -0.15 7.05 -4.66
N HIS A 323 -0.99 6.73 -3.68
CA HIS A 323 -0.55 6.59 -2.28
C HIS A 323 0.56 5.56 -2.15
N ALA A 324 0.36 4.36 -2.72
CA ALA A 324 1.36 3.30 -2.71
C ALA A 324 2.66 3.70 -3.42
N LEU A 325 2.57 4.19 -4.66
CA LEU A 325 3.74 4.53 -5.47
C LEU A 325 4.57 5.65 -4.85
N VAL A 326 3.94 6.74 -4.40
CA VAL A 326 4.68 7.89 -3.86
C VAL A 326 5.27 7.57 -2.49
N ARG A 327 4.57 6.78 -1.64
CA ARG A 327 5.16 6.22 -0.41
C ARG A 327 6.42 5.43 -0.72
N PHE A 328 6.36 4.58 -1.74
CA PHE A 328 7.51 3.78 -2.16
C PHE A 328 8.68 4.67 -2.65
N PHE A 329 8.40 5.68 -3.46
CA PHE A 329 9.40 6.66 -3.89
C PHE A 329 10.01 7.46 -2.73
N GLN A 330 9.23 7.80 -1.70
CA GLN A 330 9.75 8.44 -0.49
C GLN A 330 10.73 7.53 0.26
N MET A 331 10.44 6.23 0.36
CA MET A 331 11.38 5.26 0.94
C MET A 331 12.68 5.12 0.13
N LEU A 332 12.59 5.28 -1.20
CA LEU A 332 13.76 5.29 -2.10
C LEU A 332 14.54 6.61 -2.06
N GLY A 333 13.97 7.69 -1.54
CA GLY A 333 14.53 9.03 -1.71
C GLY A 333 14.41 9.59 -3.13
N THR A 334 13.45 9.14 -3.93
CA THR A 334 13.16 9.70 -5.26
C THR A 334 12.41 11.04 -5.11
N ASP A 335 12.85 12.11 -5.79
CA ASP A 335 12.17 13.42 -5.80
C ASP A 335 10.91 13.39 -6.68
N ALA A 336 9.90 12.66 -6.20
CA ALA A 336 8.59 12.51 -6.82
C ALA A 336 7.49 13.00 -5.86
N SER A 337 6.67 13.94 -6.33
CA SER A 337 5.56 14.51 -5.58
C SER A 337 4.23 14.33 -6.32
N TRP A 338 3.12 14.27 -5.57
CA TRP A 338 1.76 14.16 -6.13
C TRP A 338 0.91 15.35 -5.72
N TYR A 339 0.22 15.94 -6.69
CA TYR A 339 -0.61 17.12 -6.57
C TYR A 339 -2.02 16.83 -7.08
N VAL A 340 -3.02 17.45 -6.45
CA VAL A 340 -4.44 17.21 -6.77
C VAL A 340 -5.19 18.51 -6.98
N CYS A 341 -6.15 18.50 -7.90
CA CYS A 341 -6.95 19.68 -8.17
C CYS A 341 -7.75 20.13 -6.93
N VAL A 342 -8.02 21.43 -6.84
CA VAL A 342 -9.03 21.98 -5.92
C VAL A 342 -10.39 21.35 -6.25
N PRO A 343 -11.09 20.73 -5.28
CA PRO A 343 -12.38 20.10 -5.53
C PRO A 343 -13.41 21.08 -6.11
N SER A 344 -14.09 20.66 -7.17
CA SER A 344 -15.15 21.45 -7.80
C SER A 344 -16.30 20.53 -8.22
N PRO A 345 -17.39 20.45 -7.43
CA PRO A 345 -18.50 19.54 -7.70
C PRO A 345 -19.14 19.75 -9.08
N SER A 346 -19.22 21.00 -9.55
CA SER A 346 -19.77 21.32 -10.88
C SER A 346 -18.89 20.80 -12.01
N VAL A 347 -17.56 20.85 -11.87
CA VAL A 347 -16.60 20.31 -12.85
C VAL A 347 -16.51 18.79 -12.76
N PHE A 348 -16.61 18.21 -11.56
CA PHE A 348 -16.67 16.75 -11.40
C PHE A 348 -17.93 16.15 -12.04
N ALA A 349 -19.07 16.83 -11.96
CA ALA A 349 -20.27 16.42 -12.70
C ALA A 349 -20.04 16.40 -14.22
N ILE A 350 -19.32 17.37 -14.78
CA ILE A 350 -18.96 17.42 -16.21
C ILE A 350 -17.99 16.28 -16.55
N THR A 351 -16.86 16.20 -15.85
CA THR A 351 -15.80 15.21 -16.14
C THR A 351 -16.26 13.77 -15.92
N LYS A 352 -17.21 13.52 -15.02
CA LYS A 352 -17.85 12.21 -14.86
C LYS A 352 -18.88 11.94 -15.97
N LYS A 353 -19.92 12.77 -16.09
CA LYS A 353 -21.06 12.46 -16.96
C LYS A 353 -20.77 12.69 -18.44
N LYS A 354 -20.00 13.73 -18.76
CA LYS A 354 -19.76 14.20 -20.13
C LYS A 354 -18.37 13.83 -20.67
N PHE A 355 -17.39 13.48 -19.82
CA PHE A 355 -16.14 12.88 -20.30
C PHE A 355 -16.12 11.38 -20.06
N HIS A 356 -15.99 10.93 -18.81
CA HIS A 356 -15.82 9.52 -18.44
C HIS A 356 -16.92 8.62 -19.02
N ASN A 357 -18.21 8.91 -18.75
CA ASN A 357 -19.30 8.06 -19.20
C ASN A 357 -19.47 8.06 -20.72
N ILE A 358 -19.20 9.19 -21.39
CA ILE A 358 -19.23 9.27 -22.86
C ILE A 358 -18.08 8.45 -23.46
N LEU A 359 -16.84 8.61 -22.97
CA LEU A 359 -15.66 7.88 -23.44
C LEU A 359 -15.78 6.38 -23.19
N GLN A 360 -16.48 5.95 -22.14
CA GLN A 360 -16.79 4.55 -21.86
C GLN A 360 -18.03 4.02 -22.59
N GLY A 361 -18.77 4.88 -23.32
CA GLY A 361 -19.97 4.48 -24.05
C GLY A 361 -21.14 4.06 -23.14
N VAL A 362 -21.20 4.59 -21.91
CA VAL A 362 -22.26 4.31 -20.92
C VAL A 362 -23.12 5.54 -20.62
N ALA A 363 -22.82 6.69 -21.24
CA ALA A 363 -23.64 7.89 -21.14
C ALA A 363 -24.98 7.72 -21.89
N PRO A 364 -26.07 8.30 -21.37
CA PRO A 364 -27.32 8.43 -22.12
C PRO A 364 -27.11 9.18 -23.47
N PRO A 365 -27.89 8.85 -24.54
CA PRO A 365 -27.69 9.44 -25.86
C PRO A 365 -27.87 10.96 -25.94
N ASP A 366 -28.63 11.56 -25.02
CA ASP A 366 -28.90 12.99 -24.91
C ASP A 366 -27.79 13.77 -24.18
N VAL A 367 -26.83 13.08 -23.56
CA VAL A 367 -25.72 13.71 -22.86
C VAL A 367 -24.63 14.09 -23.83
N GLU A 368 -24.39 15.40 -23.97
CA GLU A 368 -23.35 15.95 -24.84
C GLU A 368 -22.46 16.95 -24.12
N LEU A 369 -21.25 17.12 -24.65
CA LEU A 369 -20.30 18.14 -24.21
C LEU A 369 -20.56 19.47 -24.91
N THR A 370 -20.90 20.51 -24.14
CA THR A 370 -21.16 21.87 -24.64
C THR A 370 -19.94 22.78 -24.49
N ASP A 371 -19.93 23.92 -25.19
CA ASP A 371 -18.84 24.90 -25.05
C ASP A 371 -18.83 25.59 -23.68
N GLU A 372 -19.98 25.71 -23.02
CA GLU A 372 -20.05 26.19 -21.64
C GLU A 372 -19.34 25.23 -20.67
N ASP A 373 -19.53 23.92 -20.86
CA ASP A 373 -18.84 22.90 -20.08
C ASP A 373 -17.31 22.99 -20.27
N LYS A 374 -16.84 23.10 -21.53
CA LYS A 374 -15.42 23.27 -21.86
C LYS A 374 -14.84 24.50 -21.16
N SER A 375 -15.53 25.64 -21.25
CA SER A 375 -15.10 26.88 -20.59
C SER A 375 -15.02 26.74 -19.06
N LYS A 376 -15.94 26.00 -18.43
CA LYS A 376 -15.90 25.73 -16.98
C LYS A 376 -14.68 24.88 -16.60
N VAL A 377 -14.41 23.82 -17.35
CA VAL A 377 -13.25 22.93 -17.13
C VAL A 377 -11.94 23.71 -17.31
N GLU A 378 -11.81 24.48 -18.39
CA GLU A 378 -10.62 25.28 -18.70
C GLU A 378 -10.34 26.34 -17.64
N LYS A 379 -11.37 27.08 -17.19
CA LYS A 379 -11.23 28.06 -16.11
C LYS A 379 -10.75 27.42 -14.81
N TRP A 380 -11.31 26.26 -14.48
CA TRP A 380 -10.92 25.51 -13.29
C TRP A 380 -9.48 25.01 -13.38
N LEU A 381 -9.05 24.45 -14.51
CA LEU A 381 -7.66 24.02 -14.71
C LEU A 381 -6.69 25.20 -14.71
N THR A 382 -7.05 26.32 -15.34
CA THR A 382 -6.23 27.54 -15.34
C THR A 382 -6.03 28.06 -13.93
N MET A 383 -7.10 28.10 -13.12
CA MET A 383 -7.01 28.49 -11.71
C MET A 383 -6.08 27.56 -10.93
N ASN A 384 -6.21 26.24 -11.10
CA ASN A 384 -5.33 25.29 -10.44
C ASN A 384 -3.86 25.50 -10.83
N TYR A 385 -3.60 25.63 -12.13
CA TYR A 385 -2.27 25.82 -12.67
C TYR A 385 -1.61 27.13 -12.19
N GLU A 386 -2.26 28.27 -12.39
CA GLU A 386 -1.70 29.58 -12.07
C GLU A 386 -1.54 29.80 -10.56
N ALA A 387 -2.50 29.34 -9.75
CA ALA A 387 -2.48 29.56 -8.31
C ALA A 387 -1.60 28.56 -7.54
N ASN A 388 -1.43 27.32 -8.03
CA ASN A 388 -0.80 26.26 -7.24
C ASN A 388 0.41 25.62 -7.93
N TRP A 389 0.45 25.52 -9.26
CA TRP A 389 1.37 24.55 -9.91
C TRP A 389 2.39 25.15 -10.84
N ARG A 390 2.21 26.39 -11.30
CA ARG A 390 3.11 27.02 -12.26
C ARG A 390 4.58 27.02 -11.77
N SER A 391 4.81 27.45 -10.54
CA SER A 391 6.16 27.49 -9.93
C SER A 391 6.74 26.09 -9.70
N VAL A 392 5.90 25.12 -9.36
CA VAL A 392 6.28 23.71 -9.18
C VAL A 392 6.74 23.12 -10.50
N ILE A 393 5.91 23.24 -11.54
CA ILE A 393 6.13 22.64 -12.86
C ILE A 393 7.36 23.21 -13.55
N GLN A 394 7.68 24.49 -13.35
CA GLN A 394 8.91 25.11 -13.86
C GLN A 394 10.19 24.45 -13.34
N GLN A 395 10.13 23.77 -12.19
CA GLN A 395 11.27 23.06 -11.60
C GLN A 395 11.28 21.56 -11.94
N CYS A 396 10.22 21.05 -12.55
CA CYS A 396 10.10 19.64 -12.87
C CYS A 396 10.83 19.31 -14.18
N SER A 397 11.46 18.14 -14.19
CA SER A 397 11.99 17.50 -15.41
C SER A 397 10.92 16.67 -16.12
N VAL A 398 10.05 16.03 -15.33
CA VAL A 398 8.96 15.18 -15.82
C VAL A 398 7.66 15.52 -15.09
N VAL A 399 6.58 15.64 -15.85
CA VAL A 399 5.21 15.82 -15.37
C VAL A 399 4.36 14.65 -15.84
N VAL A 400 3.64 14.02 -14.91
CA VAL A 400 2.70 12.94 -15.20
C VAL A 400 1.28 13.44 -14.94
N LEU A 401 0.40 13.29 -15.93
CA LEU A 401 -1.00 13.71 -15.89
C LEU A 401 -1.91 12.48 -15.85
N ASP A 402 -2.61 12.27 -14.74
CA ASP A 402 -3.54 11.16 -14.56
C ASP A 402 -4.96 11.51 -15.01
N ASP A 403 -5.43 10.83 -16.05
CA ASP A 403 -6.77 10.92 -16.64
C ASP A 403 -7.19 12.28 -17.24
N HIS A 404 -8.37 12.27 -17.86
CA HIS A 404 -8.96 13.37 -18.64
C HIS A 404 -9.23 14.65 -17.85
N GLN A 405 -9.29 14.59 -16.51
CA GLN A 405 -9.58 15.77 -15.68
C GLN A 405 -8.46 16.81 -15.79
N VAL A 406 -7.22 16.38 -16.00
CA VAL A 406 -6.02 17.25 -16.04
C VAL A 406 -5.40 17.38 -17.44
N SER A 407 -6.02 16.79 -18.47
CA SER A 407 -5.50 16.80 -19.85
C SER A 407 -5.28 18.22 -20.40
N GLY A 408 -6.14 19.16 -20.03
CA GLY A 408 -6.07 20.57 -20.46
C GLY A 408 -4.87 21.34 -19.91
N LEU A 409 -4.05 20.76 -19.03
CA LEU A 409 -2.83 21.40 -18.52
C LEU A 409 -1.70 21.43 -19.56
N VAL A 410 -1.67 20.49 -20.51
CA VAL A 410 -0.56 20.32 -21.46
C VAL A 410 -0.18 21.62 -22.20
N PRO A 411 -1.12 22.39 -22.78
CA PRO A 411 -0.77 23.64 -23.47
C PRO A 411 -0.17 24.70 -22.53
N MET A 412 -0.67 24.78 -21.29
CA MET A 412 -0.18 25.75 -20.29
C MET A 412 1.25 25.38 -19.83
N ILE A 413 1.49 24.08 -19.62
CA ILE A 413 2.80 23.56 -19.25
C ILE A 413 3.83 23.84 -20.36
N LYS A 414 3.53 23.48 -21.61
CA LYS A 414 4.47 23.69 -22.73
C LYS A 414 4.67 25.17 -23.05
N ARG A 415 3.69 26.04 -22.75
CA ARG A 415 3.85 27.51 -22.85
C ARG A 415 4.94 28.02 -21.91
N ASP A 416 4.93 27.57 -20.65
CA ASP A 416 5.81 28.11 -19.62
C ASP A 416 7.14 27.37 -19.49
N ASN A 417 7.18 26.07 -19.83
CA ASN A 417 8.39 25.26 -19.88
C ASN A 417 8.31 24.26 -21.04
N LYS A 418 9.03 24.54 -22.14
CA LYS A 418 9.05 23.66 -23.31
C LYS A 418 9.87 22.38 -23.11
N ASN A 419 10.80 22.39 -22.16
CA ASN A 419 11.75 21.30 -21.95
C ASN A 419 11.20 20.20 -21.04
N VAL A 420 10.17 20.50 -20.24
CA VAL A 420 9.54 19.49 -19.38
C VAL A 420 8.93 18.38 -20.22
N LYS A 421 9.20 17.15 -19.81
CA LYS A 421 8.62 15.96 -20.43
C LYS A 421 7.25 15.70 -19.83
N ILE A 422 6.26 15.48 -20.69
CA ILE A 422 4.88 15.26 -20.25
C ILE A 422 4.45 13.84 -20.59
N ILE A 423 4.08 13.08 -19.57
CA ILE A 423 3.53 11.75 -19.69
C ILE A 423 2.03 11.84 -19.35
N TYR A 424 1.17 11.51 -20.29
CA TYR A 424 -0.26 11.34 -20.00
C TYR A 424 -0.55 9.89 -19.66
N ARG A 425 -1.24 9.63 -18.56
CA ARG A 425 -1.64 8.30 -18.12
C ARG A 425 -3.16 8.18 -18.13
N SER A 426 -3.68 7.33 -19.01
CA SER A 426 -5.10 6.97 -19.06
C SER A 426 -5.37 5.70 -18.24
N HIS A 427 -6.34 5.76 -17.33
CA HIS A 427 -6.81 4.65 -16.50
C HIS A 427 -8.20 4.14 -16.90
N ILE A 428 -8.87 4.82 -17.84
CA ILE A 428 -10.19 4.42 -18.33
C ILE A 428 -10.07 3.60 -19.62
N GLN A 429 -11.06 2.77 -19.89
CA GLN A 429 -11.25 2.22 -21.22
C GLN A 429 -11.92 3.25 -22.12
N ILE A 430 -11.13 3.87 -23.00
CA ILE A 430 -11.67 4.70 -24.07
C ILE A 430 -12.23 3.76 -25.15
N ARG A 431 -13.52 3.84 -25.44
CA ARG A 431 -14.19 3.00 -26.45
C ARG A 431 -13.92 3.51 -27.86
N SER A 432 -12.65 3.46 -28.27
CA SER A 432 -12.17 3.98 -29.55
C SER A 432 -12.92 3.38 -30.74
N GLU A 433 -13.38 2.13 -30.64
CA GLU A 433 -14.17 1.46 -31.68
C GLU A 433 -15.57 2.07 -31.87
N LEU A 434 -16.06 2.86 -30.90
CA LEU A 434 -17.31 3.61 -30.99
C LEU A 434 -17.09 5.03 -31.56
N MET A 435 -15.84 5.46 -31.78
CA MET A 435 -15.51 6.77 -32.34
C MET A 435 -15.76 6.82 -33.84
N LYS A 436 -17.01 7.11 -34.20
CA LYS A 436 -17.40 7.46 -35.57
C LYS A 436 -17.56 8.97 -35.70
N ASP A 437 -17.50 9.48 -36.93
CA ASP A 437 -17.75 10.90 -37.21
C ASP A 437 -19.08 11.36 -36.62
N ASN A 438 -19.10 12.57 -36.07
CA ASN A 438 -20.25 13.21 -35.42
C ASN A 438 -20.84 12.49 -34.18
N THR A 439 -20.14 11.51 -33.62
CA THR A 439 -20.56 10.90 -32.34
C THR A 439 -20.19 11.79 -31.13
N PRO A 440 -20.95 11.73 -30.02
CA PRO A 440 -20.55 12.39 -28.77
C PRO A 440 -19.15 11.98 -28.30
N ILE A 441 -18.79 10.70 -28.45
CA ILE A 441 -17.47 10.19 -28.06
C ILE A 441 -16.33 10.80 -28.87
N LYS A 442 -16.49 10.94 -30.19
CA LYS A 442 -15.48 11.60 -31.04
C LYS A 442 -15.34 13.09 -30.68
N ARG A 443 -16.44 13.80 -30.44
CA ARG A 443 -16.40 15.22 -30.02
C ARG A 443 -15.66 15.45 -28.70
N VAL A 444 -15.89 14.57 -27.72
CA VAL A 444 -15.18 14.62 -26.43
C VAL A 444 -13.70 14.29 -26.64
N TRP A 445 -13.39 13.24 -27.39
CA TRP A 445 -12.01 12.87 -27.67
C TRP A 445 -11.25 13.96 -28.43
N ASP A 446 -11.84 14.56 -29.46
CA ASP A 446 -11.22 15.65 -30.23
C ASP A 446 -10.87 16.84 -29.33
N TYR A 447 -11.77 17.18 -28.40
CA TYR A 447 -11.50 18.21 -27.41
C TYR A 447 -10.30 17.87 -26.52
N LEU A 448 -10.21 16.64 -26.00
CA LEU A 448 -9.09 16.21 -25.17
C LEU A 448 -7.79 16.11 -25.98
N TRP A 449 -7.85 15.54 -27.18
CA TRP A 449 -6.71 15.31 -28.05
C TRP A 449 -6.04 16.60 -28.51
N GLN A 450 -6.82 17.68 -28.73
CA GLN A 450 -6.26 19.00 -29.01
C GLN A 450 -5.27 19.47 -27.93
N SER A 451 -5.50 19.10 -26.67
CA SER A 451 -4.57 19.36 -25.57
C SER A 451 -3.45 18.33 -25.50
N LEU A 452 -3.77 17.05 -25.71
CA LEU A 452 -2.84 15.93 -25.48
C LEU A 452 -1.83 15.69 -26.62
N LYS A 453 -1.98 16.26 -27.81
CA LYS A 453 -1.08 16.04 -28.96
C LYS A 453 0.42 16.28 -28.65
N ASP A 454 0.70 17.21 -27.73
CA ASP A 454 2.05 17.65 -27.36
C ASP A 454 2.66 16.86 -26.18
N VAL A 455 2.01 15.78 -25.75
CA VAL A 455 2.60 14.86 -24.76
C VAL A 455 3.76 14.09 -25.38
N ASP A 456 4.75 13.76 -24.54
CA ASP A 456 5.91 12.96 -24.93
C ASP A 456 5.52 11.46 -24.95
N TYR A 457 4.71 11.00 -23.98
CA TYR A 457 4.18 9.62 -23.95
C TYR A 457 2.71 9.57 -23.55
N PHE A 458 2.01 8.59 -24.12
CA PHE A 458 0.64 8.20 -23.79
C PHE A 458 0.66 6.81 -23.16
N VAL A 459 0.50 6.75 -21.85
CA VAL A 459 0.50 5.49 -21.10
C VAL A 459 -0.94 5.01 -20.93
N SER A 460 -1.24 3.78 -21.35
CA SER A 460 -2.56 3.16 -21.23
C SER A 460 -2.50 1.81 -20.51
N HIS A 461 -3.64 1.29 -20.06
CA HIS A 461 -3.73 -0.12 -19.72
C HIS A 461 -3.38 -0.99 -20.95
N PRO A 462 -2.85 -2.22 -20.77
CA PRO A 462 -2.43 -3.11 -21.85
C PRO A 462 -3.62 -3.66 -22.67
N ILE A 463 -4.38 -2.75 -23.29
CA ILE A 463 -5.60 -2.96 -24.05
C ILE A 463 -5.48 -2.07 -25.27
N ASP A 464 -5.04 -2.63 -26.39
CA ASP A 464 -4.77 -1.87 -27.61
C ASP A 464 -5.98 -1.06 -28.07
N THR A 465 -7.18 -1.63 -27.98
CA THR A 465 -8.43 -0.97 -28.39
C THR A 465 -8.80 0.23 -27.51
N ALA A 466 -8.20 0.36 -26.32
CA ALA A 466 -8.40 1.51 -25.44
C ALA A 466 -7.56 2.73 -25.86
N VAL A 467 -6.69 2.60 -26.87
CA VAL A 467 -5.88 3.70 -27.40
C VAL A 467 -6.51 4.20 -28.70
N PRO A 468 -6.97 5.46 -28.76
CA PRO A 468 -7.51 6.02 -29.99
C PRO A 468 -6.47 6.11 -31.11
N GLU A 469 -6.90 5.95 -32.36
CA GLU A 469 -6.02 5.90 -33.54
C GLU A 469 -5.23 7.21 -33.78
N ASP A 470 -5.77 8.34 -33.29
CA ASP A 470 -5.11 9.65 -33.36
C ASP A 470 -3.79 9.69 -32.56
N VAL A 471 -3.61 8.78 -31.57
CA VAL A 471 -2.40 8.71 -30.75
C VAL A 471 -1.28 8.00 -31.53
N PRO A 472 -0.13 8.66 -31.78
CA PRO A 472 0.98 8.03 -32.48
C PRO A 472 1.51 6.81 -31.74
N LYS A 473 1.63 5.66 -32.43
CA LYS A 473 2.02 4.37 -31.83
C LYS A 473 3.38 4.44 -31.11
N GLU A 474 4.30 5.24 -31.62
CA GLU A 474 5.63 5.49 -31.05
C GLU A 474 5.64 6.36 -29.78
N LYS A 475 4.49 6.85 -29.34
CA LYS A 475 4.29 7.48 -28.03
C LYS A 475 3.55 6.58 -27.05
N VAL A 476 2.96 5.48 -27.51
CA VAL A 476 2.13 4.59 -26.69
C VAL A 476 3.01 3.73 -25.82
N ILE A 477 2.65 3.62 -24.54
CA ILE A 477 3.27 2.74 -23.56
C ILE A 477 2.18 2.01 -22.79
N PHE A 478 2.31 0.70 -22.63
CA PHE A 478 1.36 -0.08 -21.86
C PHE A 478 1.85 -0.31 -20.43
N GLN A 479 0.95 -0.14 -19.47
CA GLN A 479 1.20 -0.40 -18.06
C GLN A 479 -0.12 -0.80 -17.38
N PRO A 480 -0.19 -1.95 -16.68
CA PRO A 480 -1.38 -2.33 -15.92
C PRO A 480 -1.56 -1.45 -14.68
N ALA A 481 -2.73 -1.52 -14.03
CA ALA A 481 -2.90 -0.90 -12.72
C ALA A 481 -2.09 -1.66 -11.65
N GLY A 482 -1.57 -0.94 -10.66
CA GLY A 482 -0.85 -1.54 -9.53
C GLY A 482 -1.69 -1.66 -8.25
N THR A 483 -1.29 -2.56 -7.37
CA THR A 483 -1.74 -2.64 -5.96
C THR A 483 -0.55 -2.89 -5.05
N ASP A 484 -0.67 -2.50 -3.78
CA ASP A 484 0.38 -2.68 -2.79
C ASP A 484 0.14 -3.93 -1.96
N THR A 485 1.10 -4.84 -1.87
CA THR A 485 0.93 -6.09 -1.12
C THR A 485 1.00 -5.90 0.39
N LEU A 486 1.56 -4.78 0.87
CA LEU A 486 1.84 -4.53 2.28
C LEU A 486 0.90 -3.49 2.91
N ASP A 487 0.06 -2.83 2.14
CA ASP A 487 -0.93 -1.88 2.65
C ASP A 487 -2.16 -2.55 3.30
N GLY A 488 -3.11 -1.74 3.76
CA GLY A 488 -4.32 -2.23 4.42
C GLY A 488 -5.22 -3.08 3.52
N LEU A 489 -5.13 -2.92 2.19
CA LEU A 489 -5.98 -3.60 1.21
C LEU A 489 -5.55 -5.05 1.02
N ASN A 490 -4.26 -5.35 1.12
CA ASN A 490 -3.73 -6.66 0.75
C ASN A 490 -2.92 -7.37 1.81
N LYS A 491 -2.45 -6.69 2.87
CA LYS A 491 -1.74 -7.35 3.96
C LYS A 491 -2.53 -8.56 4.48
N THR A 492 -1.80 -9.57 4.93
CA THR A 492 -2.41 -10.69 5.62
C THR A 492 -3.01 -10.23 6.94
N LEU A 493 -4.21 -10.69 7.24
CA LEU A 493 -4.91 -10.41 8.49
C LEU A 493 -4.85 -11.66 9.37
N SER A 494 -4.53 -11.47 10.64
CA SER A 494 -4.65 -12.54 11.63
C SER A 494 -6.11 -12.87 11.89
N GLU A 495 -6.37 -14.04 12.44
CA GLU A 495 -7.72 -14.50 12.74
C GLU A 495 -8.48 -13.57 13.70
N SER A 496 -7.79 -12.94 14.66
CA SER A 496 -8.39 -11.93 15.54
C SER A 496 -8.74 -10.64 14.80
N MET A 497 -7.91 -10.21 13.84
CA MET A 497 -8.19 -9.06 12.98
C MET A 497 -9.36 -9.31 12.05
N ASN A 498 -9.43 -10.50 11.44
CA ASN A 498 -10.55 -10.89 10.60
C ASN A 498 -11.86 -10.74 11.37
N ARG A 499 -11.96 -11.34 12.56
CA ARG A 499 -13.16 -11.20 13.42
C ARG A 499 -13.47 -9.76 13.80
N TYR A 500 -12.45 -8.97 14.14
CA TYR A 500 -12.63 -7.55 14.44
C TYR A 500 -13.26 -6.80 13.26
N TYR A 501 -12.67 -6.91 12.06
CA TYR A 501 -13.16 -6.18 10.88
C TYR A 501 -14.48 -6.73 10.33
N GLN A 502 -14.78 -8.02 10.51
CA GLN A 502 -16.12 -8.57 10.25
C GLN A 502 -17.18 -7.93 11.16
N ASN A 503 -16.88 -7.75 12.44
CA ASN A 503 -17.77 -7.06 13.37
C ASN A 503 -17.93 -5.57 13.02
N VAL A 504 -16.85 -4.89 12.61
CA VAL A 504 -16.90 -3.50 12.13
C VAL A 504 -17.74 -3.42 10.86
N PHE A 505 -17.57 -4.34 9.91
CA PHE A 505 -18.37 -4.39 8.68
C PHE A 505 -19.87 -4.53 8.98
N ASN A 506 -20.25 -5.49 9.83
CA ASN A 506 -21.66 -5.67 10.21
C ASN A 506 -22.19 -4.48 11.03
N ARG A 507 -21.35 -3.80 11.81
CA ARG A 507 -21.73 -2.54 12.46
C ARG A 507 -22.07 -1.46 11.43
N VAL A 508 -21.22 -1.27 10.41
CA VAL A 508 -21.49 -0.34 9.32
C VAL A 508 -22.81 -0.69 8.61
N CYS A 509 -23.12 -1.98 8.44
CA CYS A 509 -24.41 -2.41 7.89
C CYS A 509 -25.58 -2.01 8.81
N ILE A 510 -25.49 -2.27 10.12
CA ILE A 510 -26.51 -1.87 11.11
C ILE A 510 -26.75 -0.36 11.08
N ASP A 511 -25.68 0.42 11.11
CA ASP A 511 -25.75 1.88 11.19
C ASP A 511 -26.37 2.50 9.92
N ASN A 512 -26.32 1.77 8.79
CA ASN A 512 -26.95 2.16 7.53
C ASN A 512 -28.30 1.45 7.27
N GLY A 513 -28.77 0.60 8.18
CA GLY A 513 -30.03 -0.16 8.02
C GLY A 513 -29.98 -1.24 6.93
N GLU A 514 -28.79 -1.76 6.61
CA GLU A 514 -28.58 -2.76 5.56
C GLU A 514 -28.47 -4.18 6.13
N THR A 515 -28.73 -5.19 5.30
CA THR A 515 -28.67 -6.61 5.68
C THR A 515 -27.27 -7.01 6.13
N LEU A 516 -27.17 -7.79 7.22
CA LEU A 516 -25.89 -8.23 7.79
C LEU A 516 -25.31 -9.41 7.00
N VAL A 517 -23.97 -9.47 6.95
CA VAL A 517 -23.28 -10.62 6.39
C VAL A 517 -23.15 -11.70 7.47
N ASN A 518 -23.68 -12.89 7.18
CA ASN A 518 -23.39 -14.07 7.98
C ASN A 518 -22.05 -14.68 7.53
N PHE A 519 -20.97 -14.31 8.20
CA PHE A 519 -19.61 -14.79 7.88
C PHE A 519 -19.38 -16.28 8.13
N ALA A 520 -20.32 -17.00 8.77
CA ALA A 520 -20.27 -18.46 8.86
C ALA A 520 -20.71 -19.14 7.53
N ASN A 521 -21.47 -18.43 6.70
CA ASN A 521 -21.91 -18.92 5.40
C ASN A 521 -20.93 -18.48 4.30
N PRO A 522 -20.75 -19.27 3.23
CA PRO A 522 -19.99 -18.83 2.07
C PRO A 522 -20.77 -17.74 1.33
N TYR A 523 -20.05 -16.76 0.78
CA TYR A 523 -20.66 -15.65 0.06
C TYR A 523 -19.90 -15.28 -1.22
N ILE A 524 -20.63 -14.66 -2.12
CA ILE A 524 -20.14 -14.03 -3.35
C ILE A 524 -19.91 -12.55 -3.03
N VAL A 525 -18.81 -11.97 -3.52
CA VAL A 525 -18.54 -10.54 -3.35
C VAL A 525 -18.29 -9.87 -4.70
N GLN A 526 -18.85 -8.68 -4.89
CA GLN A 526 -18.40 -7.73 -5.91
C GLN A 526 -18.05 -6.41 -5.24
N ILE A 527 -16.76 -6.06 -5.30
CA ILE A 527 -16.24 -4.80 -4.75
C ILE A 527 -16.12 -3.79 -5.89
N ALA A 528 -17.06 -2.86 -5.95
CA ALA A 528 -17.08 -1.83 -6.99
C ALA A 528 -17.81 -0.58 -6.52
N ARG A 529 -17.53 0.55 -7.18
CA ARG A 529 -18.41 1.72 -7.08
C ARG A 529 -19.83 1.36 -7.51
N PHE A 530 -20.83 2.01 -6.95
CA PHE A 530 -22.21 1.94 -7.43
C PHE A 530 -22.33 2.76 -8.72
N ASP A 531 -21.82 2.21 -9.81
CA ASP A 531 -21.72 2.87 -11.11
C ASP A 531 -22.38 2.00 -12.19
N PRO A 532 -23.02 2.60 -13.22
CA PRO A 532 -23.68 1.84 -14.29
C PRO A 532 -22.76 0.86 -15.03
N SER A 533 -21.47 1.16 -15.12
CA SER A 533 -20.47 0.34 -15.81
C SER A 533 -20.13 -0.97 -15.07
N LYS A 534 -20.51 -1.11 -13.80
CA LYS A 534 -20.05 -2.22 -12.93
C LYS A 534 -20.92 -3.48 -12.99
N GLY A 535 -21.98 -3.49 -13.81
CA GLY A 535 -22.81 -4.68 -14.05
C GLY A 535 -23.46 -5.29 -12.80
N ILE A 536 -23.77 -4.45 -11.79
CA ILE A 536 -24.44 -4.90 -10.57
C ILE A 536 -25.80 -5.59 -10.86
N PRO A 537 -26.65 -5.09 -11.79
CA PRO A 537 -27.90 -5.78 -12.13
C PRO A 537 -27.70 -7.19 -12.70
N ASP A 538 -26.65 -7.38 -13.51
CA ASP A 538 -26.33 -8.68 -14.10
C ASP A 538 -25.91 -9.68 -13.03
N LEU A 539 -25.12 -9.25 -12.03
CA LEU A 539 -24.74 -10.09 -10.91
C LEU A 539 -25.96 -10.48 -10.06
N LEU A 540 -26.91 -9.57 -9.87
CA LEU A 540 -28.15 -9.87 -9.16
C LEU A 540 -29.00 -10.90 -9.92
N ASP A 541 -29.08 -10.81 -11.26
CA ASP A 541 -29.75 -11.80 -12.09
C ASP A 541 -29.06 -13.17 -12.03
N ALA A 542 -27.72 -13.20 -12.14
CA ALA A 542 -26.94 -14.43 -12.03
C ALA A 542 -27.09 -15.08 -10.63
N TYR A 543 -27.12 -14.29 -9.56
CA TYR A 543 -27.35 -14.78 -8.21
C TYR A 543 -28.76 -15.34 -8.01
N TYR A 544 -29.78 -14.73 -8.60
CA TYR A 544 -31.13 -15.31 -8.62
C TYR A 544 -31.19 -16.64 -9.37
N ARG A 545 -30.48 -16.75 -10.51
CA ARG A 545 -30.38 -18.00 -11.27
C ARG A 545 -29.68 -19.10 -10.47
N LEU A 546 -28.62 -18.76 -9.73
CA LEU A 546 -27.96 -19.68 -8.80
C LEU A 546 -28.96 -20.22 -7.76
N TYR A 547 -29.76 -19.33 -7.16
CA TYR A 547 -30.82 -19.73 -6.23
C TYR A 547 -31.84 -20.67 -6.89
N ALA A 548 -32.32 -20.34 -8.09
CA ALA A 548 -33.26 -21.19 -8.82
C ALA A 548 -32.67 -22.59 -9.12
N MET A 549 -31.40 -22.66 -9.56
CA MET A 549 -30.69 -23.93 -9.77
C MET A 549 -30.54 -24.74 -8.49
N HIS A 550 -30.28 -24.08 -7.36
CA HIS A 550 -30.25 -24.77 -6.05
C HIS A 550 -31.63 -25.33 -5.70
N MET A 551 -32.71 -24.55 -5.84
CA MET A 551 -34.06 -25.01 -5.51
C MET A 551 -34.48 -26.23 -6.36
N GLU A 552 -34.04 -26.29 -7.62
CA GLU A 552 -34.30 -27.42 -8.52
C GLU A 552 -33.49 -28.67 -8.16
N LYS A 553 -32.19 -28.51 -7.81
CA LYS A 553 -31.24 -29.63 -7.67
C LYS A 553 -31.00 -30.07 -6.23
N GLN A 554 -31.35 -29.22 -5.26
CA GLN A 554 -31.07 -29.37 -3.82
C GLN A 554 -32.32 -29.02 -3.00
N GLU A 555 -33.50 -29.46 -3.46
CA GLU A 555 -34.82 -29.06 -2.95
C GLU A 555 -34.97 -29.15 -1.42
N HIS A 556 -34.27 -30.09 -0.78
CA HIS A 556 -34.35 -30.30 0.67
C HIS A 556 -33.36 -29.50 1.50
N GLU A 557 -32.40 -28.82 0.87
CA GLU A 557 -31.39 -28.02 1.55
C GLU A 557 -31.72 -26.53 1.50
N PRO A 558 -31.54 -25.76 2.59
CA PRO A 558 -31.73 -24.32 2.55
C PRO A 558 -30.65 -23.65 1.69
N PHE A 559 -31.04 -22.66 0.89
CA PHE A 559 -30.08 -21.82 0.19
C PHE A 559 -29.47 -20.80 1.15
N ILE A 560 -28.19 -20.94 1.47
CA ILE A 560 -27.48 -20.14 2.49
C ILE A 560 -26.41 -19.20 1.93
N VAL A 561 -26.20 -19.20 0.61
CA VAL A 561 -25.12 -18.44 -0.04
C VAL A 561 -25.40 -16.96 0.03
N GLY A 562 -24.54 -16.18 0.68
CA GLY A 562 -24.67 -14.72 0.74
C GLY A 562 -24.20 -14.02 -0.54
N LEU A 563 -24.72 -12.81 -0.79
CA LEU A 563 -24.21 -11.89 -1.80
C LEU A 563 -23.86 -10.54 -1.16
N VAL A 564 -22.63 -10.09 -1.36
CA VAL A 564 -22.14 -8.81 -0.84
C VAL A 564 -21.78 -7.89 -2.00
N LEU A 565 -22.50 -6.77 -2.10
CA LEU A 565 -22.29 -5.70 -3.06
C LEU A 565 -21.78 -4.49 -2.28
N CYS A 566 -20.49 -4.23 -2.34
CA CYS A 566 -19.90 -3.15 -1.56
C CYS A 566 -18.86 -2.35 -2.33
N GLY A 567 -18.56 -1.17 -1.82
CA GLY A 567 -17.52 -0.33 -2.38
C GLY A 567 -17.49 1.03 -1.70
N HIS A 568 -16.39 1.73 -1.92
CA HIS A 568 -16.19 3.09 -1.44
C HIS A 568 -16.61 4.09 -2.53
N GLY A 569 -17.20 5.22 -2.12
CA GLY A 569 -17.56 6.30 -3.03
C GLY A 569 -16.33 7.02 -3.62
N SER A 570 -16.54 8.04 -4.43
CA SER A 570 -15.45 8.96 -4.78
C SER A 570 -16.01 10.37 -4.88
N VAL A 571 -15.21 11.36 -4.50
CA VAL A 571 -15.63 12.78 -4.55
C VAL A 571 -15.88 13.23 -6.00
N ASP A 572 -15.20 12.61 -6.95
CA ASP A 572 -15.38 12.86 -8.38
C ASP A 572 -16.53 12.06 -9.01
N ASP A 573 -17.28 11.27 -8.24
CA ASP A 573 -18.39 10.45 -8.72
C ASP A 573 -19.72 10.80 -8.04
N PRO A 574 -20.43 11.83 -8.53
CA PRO A 574 -21.70 12.26 -7.95
C PRO A 574 -22.87 11.30 -8.21
N GLU A 575 -22.73 10.27 -9.05
CA GLU A 575 -23.85 9.39 -9.46
C GLU A 575 -24.03 8.16 -8.55
N SER A 576 -23.02 7.87 -7.70
CA SER A 576 -22.99 6.68 -6.85
C SER A 576 -24.24 6.50 -5.96
N SER A 577 -24.75 7.60 -5.38
CA SER A 577 -25.96 7.56 -4.55
C SER A 577 -27.21 7.13 -5.33
N THR A 578 -27.38 7.64 -6.56
CA THR A 578 -28.57 7.32 -7.37
C THR A 578 -28.62 5.85 -7.76
N ILE A 579 -27.47 5.25 -8.09
CA ILE A 579 -27.40 3.81 -8.42
C ILE A 579 -27.63 2.95 -7.18
N PHE A 580 -27.13 3.37 -6.02
CA PHE A 580 -27.38 2.70 -4.75
C PHE A 580 -28.87 2.64 -4.40
N ASP A 581 -29.60 3.75 -4.59
CA ASP A 581 -31.04 3.82 -4.32
C ASP A 581 -31.84 2.95 -5.31
N ARG A 582 -31.47 2.98 -6.60
CA ARG A 582 -32.08 2.13 -7.64
C ARG A 582 -31.92 0.64 -7.34
N LEU A 583 -30.77 0.23 -6.80
CA LEU A 583 -30.56 -1.14 -6.35
C LEU A 583 -31.52 -1.52 -5.22
N GLY A 584 -31.80 -0.61 -4.28
CA GLY A 584 -32.80 -0.82 -3.24
C GLY A 584 -34.20 -1.08 -3.81
N VAL A 585 -34.61 -0.32 -4.82
CA VAL A 585 -35.89 -0.54 -5.53
C VAL A 585 -35.90 -1.88 -6.25
N LEU A 586 -34.81 -2.24 -6.93
CA LEU A 586 -34.66 -3.50 -7.64
C LEU A 586 -34.82 -4.71 -6.70
N LEU A 587 -34.19 -4.66 -5.52
CA LEU A 587 -34.27 -5.72 -4.51
C LEU A 587 -35.68 -5.92 -3.91
N ASN A 588 -36.58 -4.94 -4.06
CA ASN A 588 -37.97 -5.04 -3.60
C ASN A 588 -38.92 -5.66 -4.65
N GLN A 589 -38.42 -6.00 -5.84
CA GLN A 589 -39.23 -6.70 -6.84
C GLN A 589 -39.50 -8.14 -6.40
N GLU A 590 -40.69 -8.66 -6.74
CA GLU A 590 -41.17 -10.00 -6.36
C GLU A 590 -40.14 -11.11 -6.63
N LYS A 591 -39.46 -11.02 -7.79
CA LYS A 591 -38.38 -11.93 -8.20
C LYS A 591 -37.30 -12.13 -7.12
N TYR A 592 -36.87 -11.07 -6.43
CA TYR A 592 -35.74 -11.13 -5.51
C TYR A 592 -36.13 -11.28 -4.04
N LEU A 593 -37.43 -11.19 -3.71
CA LEU A 593 -37.90 -11.32 -2.32
C LEU A 593 -37.44 -12.60 -1.61
N PRO A 594 -37.41 -13.79 -2.26
CA PRO A 594 -36.97 -15.03 -1.60
C PRO A 594 -35.51 -14.99 -1.11
N ILE A 595 -34.65 -14.22 -1.77
CA ILE A 595 -33.20 -14.17 -1.51
C ILE A 595 -32.72 -12.83 -0.97
N LYS A 596 -33.59 -11.81 -0.90
CA LYS A 596 -33.25 -10.45 -0.44
C LYS A 596 -32.54 -10.44 0.92
N HIS A 597 -32.96 -11.33 1.83
CA HIS A 597 -32.39 -11.44 3.18
C HIS A 597 -30.94 -11.98 3.22
N LEU A 598 -30.42 -12.45 2.09
CA LEU A 598 -29.04 -12.91 1.91
C LEU A 598 -28.17 -11.89 1.16
N ILE A 599 -28.74 -10.77 0.73
CA ILE A 599 -28.07 -9.75 -0.07
C ILE A 599 -27.74 -8.55 0.81
N THR A 600 -26.44 -8.31 1.00
CA THR A 600 -25.92 -7.09 1.63
C THR A 600 -25.47 -6.12 0.56
N LYS A 601 -26.10 -4.94 0.48
CA LYS A 601 -25.58 -3.79 -0.27
C LYS A 601 -25.07 -2.74 0.72
N ILE A 602 -23.83 -2.27 0.56
CA ILE A 602 -23.29 -1.28 1.51
C ILE A 602 -22.27 -0.35 0.86
N ARG A 603 -22.38 0.95 1.15
CA ARG A 603 -21.31 1.92 0.88
C ARG A 603 -20.38 1.93 2.07
N LEU A 604 -19.17 1.45 1.85
CA LEU A 604 -18.17 1.40 2.91
C LEU A 604 -17.49 2.76 3.03
N PRO A 605 -17.05 3.12 4.25
CA PRO A 605 -16.09 4.20 4.40
C PRO A 605 -14.77 3.87 3.71
N PRO A 606 -13.86 4.85 3.53
CA PRO A 606 -12.55 4.64 2.90
C PRO A 606 -11.59 3.86 3.83
N SER A 607 -11.99 2.66 4.26
CA SER A 607 -11.23 1.74 5.08
C SER A 607 -10.75 0.56 4.26
N ASP A 608 -9.44 0.51 4.06
CA ASP A 608 -8.79 -0.55 3.30
C ASP A 608 -8.99 -1.94 3.93
N GLN A 609 -8.96 -2.03 5.25
CA GLN A 609 -9.14 -3.28 6.00
C GLN A 609 -10.54 -3.87 5.82
N LEU A 610 -11.59 -3.04 5.69
CA LEU A 610 -12.94 -3.53 5.42
C LEU A 610 -13.05 -4.16 4.03
N LEU A 611 -12.37 -3.58 3.03
CA LEU A 611 -12.28 -4.15 1.69
C LEU A 611 -11.43 -5.42 1.68
N ASN A 612 -10.34 -5.45 2.45
CA ASN A 612 -9.48 -6.63 2.58
C ASN A 612 -10.25 -7.80 3.19
N VAL A 613 -10.89 -7.60 4.36
CA VAL A 613 -11.57 -8.68 5.08
C VAL A 613 -12.72 -9.28 4.27
N ILE A 614 -13.51 -8.45 3.57
CA ILE A 614 -14.66 -8.92 2.80
C ILE A 614 -14.22 -9.61 1.51
N LEU A 615 -13.14 -9.15 0.87
CA LEU A 615 -12.62 -9.84 -0.31
C LEU A 615 -11.97 -11.17 0.08
N ARG A 616 -11.10 -11.15 1.10
CA ARG A 616 -10.27 -12.30 1.52
C ARG A 616 -11.09 -13.49 2.01
N ASN A 617 -12.21 -13.22 2.66
CA ASN A 617 -13.07 -14.26 3.22
C ASN A 617 -14.21 -14.67 2.27
N ALA A 618 -14.29 -14.11 1.06
CA ALA A 618 -15.28 -14.51 0.08
C ALA A 618 -14.97 -15.89 -0.52
N LYS A 619 -16.03 -16.61 -0.91
CA LYS A 619 -15.88 -17.88 -1.62
C LYS A 619 -15.49 -17.64 -3.08
N VAL A 620 -16.16 -16.69 -3.73
CA VAL A 620 -15.98 -16.29 -5.13
C VAL A 620 -16.08 -14.77 -5.22
N CYS A 621 -15.21 -14.16 -6.02
CA CYS A 621 -15.31 -12.75 -6.39
C CYS A 621 -15.97 -12.64 -7.76
N CYS A 622 -16.89 -11.70 -7.94
CA CYS A 622 -17.44 -11.36 -9.25
C CYS A 622 -17.02 -9.94 -9.63
N GLN A 623 -16.66 -9.76 -10.89
CA GLN A 623 -16.43 -8.45 -11.49
C GLN A 623 -17.08 -8.40 -12.87
N LEU A 624 -18.40 -8.20 -12.89
CA LEU A 624 -19.20 -8.25 -14.11
C LEU A 624 -19.30 -6.89 -14.81
N SER A 625 -18.20 -6.11 -14.81
CA SER A 625 -18.21 -4.78 -15.42
C SER A 625 -18.52 -4.86 -16.93
N VAL A 626 -19.43 -4.00 -17.39
CA VAL A 626 -19.87 -3.90 -18.79
C VAL A 626 -18.97 -2.99 -19.64
N CYS A 627 -18.16 -2.16 -18.98
CA CYS A 627 -17.05 -1.37 -19.53
C CYS A 627 -16.02 -1.20 -18.40
N GLU A 628 -14.74 -1.46 -18.65
CA GLU A 628 -13.73 -1.44 -17.59
C GLU A 628 -12.34 -1.17 -18.14
N GLY A 629 -11.56 -0.35 -17.43
CA GLY A 629 -10.13 -0.20 -17.69
C GLY A 629 -9.39 -1.49 -17.36
N TYR A 630 -8.87 -1.60 -16.14
CA TYR A 630 -8.20 -2.82 -15.66
C TYR A 630 -8.92 -3.47 -14.47
N GLU A 631 -9.41 -2.67 -13.52
CA GLU A 631 -10.00 -3.10 -12.24
C GLU A 631 -9.12 -4.06 -11.43
N VAL A 632 -8.28 -3.46 -10.59
CA VAL A 632 -7.29 -4.19 -9.79
C VAL A 632 -7.93 -5.12 -8.75
N LYS A 633 -9.22 -4.94 -8.41
CA LYS A 633 -9.94 -5.83 -7.49
C LYS A 633 -9.95 -7.29 -7.95
N VAL A 634 -9.90 -7.52 -9.27
CA VAL A 634 -9.74 -8.88 -9.81
C VAL A 634 -8.38 -9.44 -9.41
N THR A 635 -7.28 -8.71 -9.62
CA THR A 635 -5.97 -9.20 -9.18
C THR A 635 -5.87 -9.32 -7.66
N GLU A 636 -6.44 -8.39 -6.89
CA GLU A 636 -6.46 -8.48 -5.43
C GLU A 636 -7.22 -9.72 -4.93
N SER A 637 -8.28 -10.15 -5.63
CA SER A 637 -8.99 -11.41 -5.32
C SER A 637 -8.08 -12.62 -5.53
N LEU A 638 -7.31 -12.63 -6.63
CA LEU A 638 -6.34 -13.67 -6.94
C LEU A 638 -5.19 -13.68 -5.94
N LEU A 639 -4.64 -12.52 -5.54
CA LEU A 639 -3.63 -12.44 -4.46
C LEU A 639 -4.13 -13.02 -3.13
N LYS A 640 -5.45 -12.97 -2.90
CA LYS A 640 -6.11 -13.52 -1.70
C LYS A 640 -6.56 -14.98 -1.86
N GLY A 641 -6.29 -15.61 -3.00
CA GLY A 641 -6.70 -16.98 -3.30
C GLY A 641 -8.21 -17.15 -3.47
N VAL A 642 -8.90 -16.09 -3.89
CA VAL A 642 -10.35 -16.07 -4.14
C VAL A 642 -10.57 -16.10 -5.66
N PRO A 643 -11.16 -17.17 -6.21
CA PRO A 643 -11.41 -17.26 -7.65
C PRO A 643 -12.35 -16.16 -8.14
N PRO A 644 -11.97 -15.38 -9.17
CA PRO A 644 -12.85 -14.41 -9.79
C PRO A 644 -13.69 -15.02 -10.93
N ILE A 645 -14.91 -14.54 -11.11
CA ILE A 645 -15.70 -14.66 -12.35
C ILE A 645 -15.85 -13.25 -12.93
N VAL A 646 -15.36 -13.05 -14.15
CA VAL A 646 -15.32 -11.74 -14.79
C VAL A 646 -15.95 -11.77 -16.17
N TYR A 647 -16.41 -10.62 -16.64
CA TYR A 647 -16.78 -10.49 -18.04
C TYR A 647 -15.56 -10.33 -18.95
N SER A 648 -15.72 -10.73 -20.22
CA SER A 648 -14.75 -10.55 -21.29
C SER A 648 -14.71 -9.09 -21.78
N VAL A 649 -14.41 -8.16 -20.88
CA VAL A 649 -14.45 -6.71 -21.11
C VAL A 649 -13.14 -6.08 -20.63
N GLY A 650 -12.55 -5.24 -21.49
CA GLY A 650 -11.39 -4.42 -21.13
C GLY A 650 -10.22 -5.27 -20.62
N GLY A 651 -9.64 -4.85 -19.49
CA GLY A 651 -8.50 -5.51 -18.86
C GLY A 651 -8.84 -6.66 -17.92
N LEU A 652 -10.12 -7.00 -17.75
CA LEU A 652 -10.54 -8.11 -16.88
C LEU A 652 -9.96 -9.47 -17.33
N PRO A 653 -9.99 -9.84 -18.63
CA PRO A 653 -9.47 -11.13 -19.08
C PRO A 653 -7.95 -11.25 -18.99
N LEU A 654 -7.23 -10.13 -18.93
CA LEU A 654 -5.77 -10.12 -18.83
C LEU A 654 -5.28 -10.68 -17.48
N GLN A 655 -6.15 -10.67 -16.47
CA GLN A 655 -5.85 -11.12 -15.11
C GLN A 655 -6.28 -12.59 -14.87
N VAL A 656 -7.22 -13.11 -15.67
CA VAL A 656 -7.90 -14.39 -15.42
C VAL A 656 -7.63 -15.38 -16.55
N LYS A 657 -6.98 -16.50 -16.21
CA LYS A 657 -6.83 -17.67 -17.08
C LYS A 657 -8.09 -18.54 -16.94
N ASN A 658 -8.99 -18.44 -17.92
CA ASN A 658 -10.29 -19.10 -17.90
C ASN A 658 -10.19 -20.60 -17.58
N GLY A 659 -10.95 -21.08 -16.58
CA GLY A 659 -10.96 -22.47 -16.12
C GLY A 659 -9.73 -22.89 -15.31
N VAL A 660 -8.74 -22.01 -15.12
CA VAL A 660 -7.50 -22.30 -14.37
C VAL A 660 -7.52 -21.59 -13.03
N ASN A 661 -7.49 -20.25 -13.02
CA ASN A 661 -7.45 -19.44 -11.79
C ASN A 661 -8.76 -18.67 -11.53
N GLY A 662 -9.74 -18.80 -12.42
CA GLY A 662 -11.04 -18.15 -12.39
C GLY A 662 -11.80 -18.41 -13.70
N TYR A 663 -12.88 -17.67 -13.95
CA TYR A 663 -13.67 -17.79 -15.18
C TYR A 663 -13.84 -16.45 -15.90
N VAL A 664 -13.77 -16.50 -17.23
CA VAL A 664 -14.06 -15.38 -18.12
C VAL A 664 -15.33 -15.71 -18.91
N VAL A 665 -16.34 -14.85 -18.79
CA VAL A 665 -17.68 -15.05 -19.35
C VAL A 665 -18.00 -13.94 -20.34
N GLU A 666 -18.75 -14.24 -21.40
CA GLU A 666 -19.21 -13.21 -22.32
C GLU A 666 -20.13 -12.20 -21.61
N LYS A 667 -19.96 -10.90 -21.91
CA LYS A 667 -20.75 -9.83 -21.31
C LYS A 667 -22.25 -10.08 -21.50
N GLY A 668 -22.99 -10.03 -20.40
CA GLY A 668 -24.45 -10.22 -20.36
C GLY A 668 -24.90 -11.67 -20.23
N ASN A 669 -23.99 -12.65 -20.29
CA ASN A 669 -24.33 -14.06 -20.12
C ASN A 669 -24.45 -14.45 -18.64
N THR A 670 -25.50 -13.94 -17.98
CA THR A 670 -25.77 -14.19 -16.54
C THR A 670 -26.07 -15.66 -16.24
N THR A 671 -26.49 -16.44 -17.24
CA THR A 671 -26.73 -17.88 -17.11
C THR A 671 -25.42 -18.63 -16.90
N GLN A 672 -24.42 -18.39 -17.75
CA GLN A 672 -23.10 -19.00 -17.60
C GLN A 672 -22.40 -18.56 -16.30
N VAL A 673 -22.58 -17.29 -15.89
CA VAL A 673 -22.10 -16.85 -14.56
C VAL A 673 -22.74 -17.71 -13.45
N ALA A 674 -24.06 -17.92 -13.49
CA ALA A 674 -24.76 -18.74 -12.50
C ALA A 674 -24.31 -20.21 -12.52
N GLU A 675 -24.03 -20.79 -13.69
CA GLU A 675 -23.49 -22.14 -13.84
C GLU A 675 -22.10 -22.28 -13.19
N HIS A 676 -21.21 -21.31 -13.44
CA HIS A 676 -19.88 -21.30 -12.81
C HIS A 676 -19.96 -21.08 -11.30
N LEU A 677 -20.85 -20.19 -10.84
CA LEU A 677 -21.13 -20.02 -9.41
C LEU A 677 -21.62 -21.34 -8.81
N TYR A 678 -22.59 -22.01 -9.45
CA TYR A 678 -23.10 -23.29 -8.98
C TYR A 678 -21.97 -24.32 -8.89
N ALA A 679 -21.14 -24.45 -9.93
CA ALA A 679 -20.01 -25.37 -9.91
C ALA A 679 -19.01 -25.06 -8.78
N LEU A 680 -18.67 -23.79 -8.54
CA LEU A 680 -17.73 -23.40 -7.47
C LEU A 680 -18.27 -23.59 -6.05
N PHE A 681 -19.59 -23.59 -5.87
CA PHE A 681 -20.23 -23.79 -4.57
C PHE A 681 -20.55 -25.27 -4.28
N TYR A 682 -20.91 -26.05 -5.30
CA TYR A 682 -21.37 -27.44 -5.12
C TYR A 682 -20.35 -28.51 -5.59
N ASP A 683 -19.33 -28.17 -6.38
CA ASP A 683 -18.20 -29.06 -6.71
C ASP A 683 -16.95 -28.67 -5.90
N SER A 684 -16.76 -29.36 -4.77
CA SER A 684 -15.62 -29.11 -3.88
C SER A 684 -14.26 -29.50 -4.49
N ALA A 685 -14.23 -30.41 -5.47
CA ALA A 685 -12.99 -30.82 -6.13
C ALA A 685 -12.57 -29.75 -7.13
N LEU A 686 -13.50 -29.29 -7.97
CA LEU A 686 -13.29 -28.18 -8.90
C LEU A 686 -12.87 -26.90 -8.18
N TYR A 687 -13.57 -26.53 -7.09
CA TYR A 687 -13.21 -25.34 -6.32
C TYR A 687 -11.78 -25.42 -5.78
N ARG A 688 -11.38 -26.57 -5.23
CA ARG A 688 -10.02 -26.79 -4.72
C ARG A 688 -8.99 -26.70 -5.84
N GLN A 689 -9.27 -27.31 -6.99
CA GLN A 689 -8.39 -27.27 -8.16
C GLN A 689 -8.14 -25.82 -8.61
N ILE A 690 -9.20 -25.02 -8.79
CA ILE A 690 -9.07 -23.63 -9.23
C ILE A 690 -8.32 -22.81 -8.19
N LYS A 691 -8.70 -22.95 -6.90
CA LYS A 691 -8.05 -22.22 -5.81
C LYS A 691 -6.55 -22.55 -5.70
N GLN A 692 -6.16 -23.81 -5.85
CA GLN A 692 -4.76 -24.25 -5.81
C GLN A 692 -3.95 -23.78 -7.04
N SER A 693 -4.62 -23.50 -8.15
CA SER A 693 -4.00 -22.98 -9.38
C SER A 693 -3.73 -21.47 -9.31
N ILE A 694 -4.23 -20.77 -8.29
CA ILE A 694 -3.95 -19.36 -8.07
C ILE A 694 -2.57 -19.23 -7.41
N ASN A 695 -1.60 -18.70 -8.16
CA ASN A 695 -0.25 -18.42 -7.67
C ASN A 695 -0.01 -16.90 -7.58
N PRO A 696 0.09 -16.31 -6.37
CA PRO A 696 0.36 -14.88 -6.21
C PRO A 696 1.61 -14.37 -6.95
N LYS A 697 2.61 -15.24 -7.15
CA LYS A 697 3.86 -14.89 -7.86
C LYS A 697 3.66 -14.56 -9.34
N ASP A 698 2.57 -15.04 -9.96
CA ASP A 698 2.20 -14.71 -11.34
C ASP A 698 1.86 -13.21 -11.50
N PHE A 699 1.56 -12.53 -10.39
CA PHE A 699 1.08 -11.14 -10.35
C PHE A 699 2.15 -10.14 -9.88
N LEU A 700 3.44 -10.50 -9.92
CA LEU A 700 4.55 -9.60 -9.57
C LEU A 700 4.47 -8.25 -10.32
N HIS A 701 4.01 -8.27 -11.57
CA HIS A 701 3.92 -7.11 -12.46
C HIS A 701 2.95 -6.01 -12.02
N ILE A 702 2.05 -6.30 -11.08
CA ILE A 702 1.13 -5.30 -10.53
C ILE A 702 1.58 -4.76 -9.17
N THR A 703 2.67 -5.27 -8.60
CA THR A 703 3.12 -4.87 -7.26
C THR A 703 3.76 -3.48 -7.27
N THR A 704 3.65 -2.74 -6.17
CA THR A 704 4.25 -1.40 -6.02
C THR A 704 5.73 -1.33 -6.43
N PRO A 705 6.63 -2.27 -6.04
CA PRO A 705 8.03 -2.22 -6.45
C PRO A 705 8.20 -2.35 -7.97
N PHE A 706 7.43 -3.24 -8.63
CA PHE A 706 7.50 -3.39 -10.09
C PHE A 706 7.02 -2.12 -10.80
N GLN A 707 5.92 -1.54 -10.30
CA GLN A 707 5.38 -0.27 -10.81
C GLN A 707 6.37 0.87 -10.62
N ALA A 708 7.05 0.95 -9.48
CA ALA A 708 8.09 1.94 -9.22
C ALA A 708 9.28 1.79 -10.19
N LEU A 709 9.78 0.57 -10.41
CA LEU A 709 10.84 0.33 -11.40
C LEU A 709 10.40 0.76 -12.81
N PHE A 710 9.17 0.42 -13.21
CA PHE A 710 8.63 0.80 -14.51
C PHE A 710 8.65 2.33 -14.69
N TRP A 711 8.16 3.07 -13.70
CA TRP A 711 8.15 4.53 -13.73
C TRP A 711 9.56 5.13 -13.78
N LEU A 712 10.51 4.62 -13.01
CA LEU A 712 11.92 5.08 -13.06
C LEU A 712 12.53 4.87 -14.44
N LYS A 713 12.31 3.69 -15.05
CA LYS A 713 12.75 3.42 -16.42
C LYS A 713 12.10 4.37 -17.43
N LEU A 714 10.81 4.65 -17.27
CA LEU A 714 10.10 5.60 -18.13
C LEU A 714 10.61 7.03 -17.97
N PHE A 715 10.94 7.48 -16.75
CA PHE A 715 11.54 8.80 -16.54
C PHE A 715 12.90 8.95 -17.22
N LYS A 716 13.72 7.89 -17.17
CA LYS A 716 14.99 7.82 -17.92
C LYS A 716 14.78 7.85 -19.43
N MET A 717 13.79 7.13 -19.96
CA MET A 717 13.42 7.18 -21.38
C MET A 717 12.94 8.57 -21.80
N ALA A 718 12.20 9.26 -20.92
CA ALA A 718 11.74 10.62 -21.18
C ALA A 718 12.89 11.62 -21.27
N ASP A 719 13.89 11.50 -20.39
CA ASP A 719 15.08 12.36 -20.40
C ASP A 719 15.89 12.21 -21.70
N THR A 720 16.12 10.96 -22.09
CA THR A 720 16.91 10.60 -23.28
C THR A 720 16.14 10.74 -24.60
N SER A 721 14.86 11.15 -24.54
CA SER A 721 13.96 11.33 -25.71
C SER A 721 13.93 10.11 -26.64
N VAL A 722 13.96 8.90 -26.06
CA VAL A 722 13.94 7.63 -26.82
C VAL A 722 12.50 7.33 -27.28
N PRO A 723 12.21 7.18 -28.59
CA PRO A 723 10.87 6.83 -29.06
C PRO A 723 10.38 5.49 -28.46
N SER A 724 9.10 5.39 -28.07
CA SER A 724 8.57 4.16 -27.45
C SER A 724 8.53 2.99 -28.44
N GLY A 725 8.41 3.25 -29.74
CA GLY A 725 8.37 2.24 -30.80
C GLY A 725 9.63 1.37 -30.92
N LYS A 726 10.68 1.63 -30.13
CA LYS A 726 11.90 0.80 -30.06
C LYS A 726 11.94 -0.16 -28.86
N THR A 727 11.04 -0.03 -27.89
CA THR A 727 11.15 -0.71 -26.58
C THR A 727 9.77 -0.99 -26.03
N ASN A 728 9.34 -2.26 -26.02
CA ASN A 728 8.13 -2.65 -25.30
C ASN A 728 8.48 -2.83 -23.82
N LEU A 729 8.63 -1.71 -23.12
CA LEU A 729 9.15 -1.66 -21.75
C LEU A 729 8.43 -2.64 -20.81
N PHE A 730 7.11 -2.76 -20.94
CA PHE A 730 6.33 -3.67 -20.13
C PHE A 730 6.66 -5.13 -20.46
N GLU A 731 6.59 -5.53 -21.73
CA GLU A 731 6.93 -6.91 -22.14
C GLU A 731 8.36 -7.30 -21.78
N GLU A 732 9.32 -6.39 -21.93
CA GLU A 732 10.72 -6.62 -21.52
C GLU A 732 10.83 -6.88 -20.02
N MET A 733 10.12 -6.10 -19.20
CA MET A 733 10.09 -6.32 -17.76
C MET A 733 9.37 -7.63 -17.39
N ILE A 734 8.25 -7.95 -18.03
CA ILE A 734 7.55 -9.23 -17.85
C ILE A 734 8.48 -10.39 -18.18
N SER A 735 9.16 -10.34 -19.32
CA SER A 735 10.11 -11.38 -19.75
C SER A 735 11.29 -11.53 -18.80
N LYS A 736 11.72 -10.47 -18.10
CA LYS A 736 12.85 -10.54 -17.16
C LYS A 736 12.45 -11.13 -15.80
N TYR A 737 11.27 -10.77 -15.30
CA TYR A 737 10.91 -11.07 -13.90
C TYR A 737 9.85 -12.16 -13.73
N LEU A 738 9.02 -12.42 -14.74
CA LEU A 738 7.94 -13.40 -14.66
C LEU A 738 8.23 -14.70 -15.42
N VAL A 739 8.78 -14.59 -16.64
CA VAL A 739 9.28 -15.72 -17.44
C VAL A 739 10.64 -16.17 -16.89
#